data_AF-Q54G31-F1
#
_entry.id   AF-Q54G31-F1
#
_cell.length_a   1.000
_cell.length_b   1.000
_cell.length_c   1.000
_cell.angle_alpha   90.00
_cell.angle_beta   90.00
_cell.angle_gamma   90.00
#
_symmetry.space_group_name_H-M   'P 1'
#
loop_
_entity.id
_entity.type
_entity.pdbx_description
1 polymer ?
#
loop_
_entity_poly.entity_id
_entity_poly.type
_entity_poly.pdbx_seq_one_letter_code
_entity_poly.pdbx_strand_id
1 'polypeptide(L)'
;MPLNLVARKSLRDNEEHLNKAHEEIKNALNGEEWIIEFDWDTIFDKIDEFAKKQLGEVFYKNLCPNISKCIVNACKDEITKESIINANSAKKIVLIVNEDPKNTVYWKYEFNGGQLNLLFKKGCCNLSDAANFQLYKVIPSEGSYTLATRLNLKKNQERYDVAFERIKAVTKRDWSFDQESMESVYPTAFETDSSREQFGDSFATVLENCAQNIEKRCKNDITLESFNEVTANARFSFRHCPKQTTGYWVWSFSNGDVIISFKSVCNISENANFDFVKVLPVPGVFSLAARLNLKESQEKFDTVFERIKQVTNVDWSYDQESLEQVYPKLEDRNKERLGEIFSDILKYAADNITKRCKNEITLESFIEATSNAKFVFRHNVKLNGYWVWSFENGDLVITFKSICNVSDNANFDFIKVLPVPGVFSLAARLSLKESQDMFNSAFERIKQVTKMDWSYDEQSLEQVYPTLEDRNKERIGEIFAEVLKYAADNIVKRCTKEEITLESFIETTSNAKIVFRHNAKLNGYWIWSFENGDLVITFKSICNVSDNASFDFISVLPSPGVLTLASRINLKENQEKIQESFEKIKQVLGSDWSYDESSIEQVYPKLEVHNKPRVGEVFADIICNISKNIVKRCSDELVREAFIECVSNAKIVFQFIEKQPTYWVWKFEGGNLIVSFKSICNISDNSNLDFETLL
;
A
#
# COMPACT_ATOMS: atom_id res chain seq x y z
N MET A 1 -102.12 3.16 3.10
CA MET A 1 -103.45 3.69 3.55
C MET A 1 -103.42 5.18 3.27
N PRO A 2 -104.46 5.84 2.70
CA PRO A 2 -104.38 7.28 2.46
C PRO A 2 -104.08 7.99 3.78
N LEU A 3 -103.05 8.83 3.78
CA LEU A 3 -102.60 9.59 4.94
C LEU A 3 -103.80 10.25 5.65
N ASN A 4 -103.78 10.29 6.98
CA ASN A 4 -104.85 10.95 7.72
C ASN A 4 -104.93 12.46 7.37
N LEU A 5 -106.06 13.10 7.67
CA LEU A 5 -106.29 14.51 7.29
C LEU A 5 -105.23 15.47 7.86
N VAL A 6 -104.74 15.19 9.07
CA VAL A 6 -103.73 16.02 9.76
C VAL A 6 -102.40 15.96 9.02
N ALA A 7 -101.93 14.77 8.66
CA ALA A 7 -100.71 14.56 7.89
C ALA A 7 -100.81 15.21 6.50
N ARG A 8 -101.93 15.02 5.78
CA ARG A 8 -102.16 15.67 4.48
C ARG A 8 -102.14 17.19 4.56
N LYS A 9 -102.79 17.76 5.58
CA LYS A 9 -102.78 19.20 5.81
C LYS A 9 -101.36 19.70 6.11
N SER A 10 -100.62 18.99 6.95
CA SER A 10 -99.22 19.32 7.26
C SER A 10 -98.32 19.32 6.02
N LEU A 11 -98.43 18.32 5.14
CA LEU A 11 -97.67 18.27 3.88
C LEU A 11 -97.99 19.47 2.98
N ARG A 12 -99.28 19.75 2.75
CA ARG A 12 -99.72 20.89 1.91
C ARG A 12 -99.26 22.22 2.49
N ASP A 13 -99.39 22.42 3.80
CA ASP A 13 -99.05 23.69 4.44
C ASP A 13 -97.52 23.95 4.46
N ASN A 14 -96.67 22.95 4.14
CA ASN A 14 -95.20 23.07 4.07
C ASN A 14 -94.63 22.78 2.67
N GLU A 15 -95.47 22.65 1.64
CA GLU A 15 -95.07 22.28 0.27
C GLU A 15 -94.09 23.28 -0.36
N GLU A 16 -94.17 24.57 0.02
CA GLU A 16 -93.24 25.61 -0.42
C GLU A 16 -91.77 25.30 -0.11
N HIS A 17 -91.50 24.62 1.02
CA HIS A 17 -90.14 24.26 1.43
C HIS A 17 -89.57 23.11 0.60
N LEU A 18 -90.43 22.16 0.20
CA LEU A 18 -90.07 21.10 -0.73
C LEU A 18 -89.73 21.69 -2.10
N ASN A 19 -90.61 22.55 -2.64
CA ASN A 19 -90.39 23.20 -3.93
C ASN A 19 -89.12 24.05 -3.94
N LYS A 20 -88.85 24.79 -2.85
CA LYS A 20 -87.61 25.55 -2.70
C LYS A 20 -86.38 24.65 -2.69
N ALA A 21 -86.43 23.51 -2.00
CA ALA A 21 -85.33 22.54 -2.01
C ALA A 21 -85.10 21.93 -3.40
N HIS A 22 -86.16 21.62 -4.17
CA HIS A 22 -86.05 21.19 -5.56
C HIS A 22 -85.39 22.25 -6.43
N GLU A 23 -85.81 23.51 -6.33
CA GLU A 23 -85.20 24.61 -7.08
C GLU A 23 -83.73 24.83 -6.70
N GLU A 24 -83.37 24.75 -5.42
CA GLU A 24 -81.97 24.85 -4.97
C GLU A 24 -81.11 23.72 -5.55
N ILE A 25 -81.62 22.49 -5.58
CA ILE A 25 -80.94 21.33 -6.17
C ILE A 25 -80.80 21.51 -7.69
N LYS A 26 -81.88 21.89 -8.38
CA LYS A 26 -81.90 22.15 -9.82
C LYS A 26 -80.86 23.19 -10.21
N ASN A 27 -80.79 24.30 -9.48
CA ASN A 27 -79.80 25.35 -9.71
C ASN A 27 -78.36 24.86 -9.46
N ALA A 28 -78.12 24.09 -8.40
CA ALA A 28 -76.79 23.54 -8.10
C ALA A 28 -76.30 22.55 -9.17
N LEU A 29 -77.22 21.82 -9.81
CA LEU A 29 -76.95 20.79 -10.81
C LEU A 29 -77.10 21.27 -12.26
N ASN A 30 -76.96 22.58 -12.53
CA ASN A 30 -77.06 23.16 -13.88
C ASN A 30 -78.38 22.85 -14.62
N GLY A 31 -79.50 22.82 -13.90
CA GLY A 31 -80.83 22.64 -14.47
C GLY A 31 -81.39 21.22 -14.42
N GLU A 32 -80.63 20.25 -13.93
CA GLU A 32 -81.11 18.88 -13.72
C GLU A 32 -82.25 18.83 -12.68
N GLU A 33 -83.43 18.40 -13.10
CA GLU A 33 -84.62 18.33 -12.25
C GLU A 33 -84.64 17.02 -11.47
N TRP A 34 -84.26 17.10 -10.20
CA TRP A 34 -84.31 15.98 -9.28
C TRP A 34 -85.54 16.03 -8.38
N ILE A 35 -86.14 14.87 -8.13
CA ILE A 35 -87.30 14.75 -7.23
C ILE A 35 -86.84 14.14 -5.91
N ILE A 36 -87.24 14.76 -4.80
CA ILE A 36 -87.17 14.16 -3.46
C ILE A 36 -88.42 13.29 -3.29
N GLU A 37 -88.24 11.97 -3.31
CA GLU A 37 -89.30 10.99 -3.29
C GLU A 37 -89.55 10.47 -1.87
N PHE A 38 -90.82 10.52 -1.47
CA PHE A 38 -91.30 9.99 -0.20
C PHE A 38 -92.36 8.92 -0.49
N ASP A 39 -92.04 7.65 -0.22
CA ASP A 39 -93.06 6.60 -0.14
C ASP A 39 -93.77 6.73 1.21
N TRP A 40 -94.80 7.58 1.24
CA TRP A 40 -95.55 7.84 2.47
C TRP A 40 -96.31 6.62 2.98
N ASP A 41 -96.72 5.69 2.11
CA ASP A 41 -97.36 4.46 2.55
C ASP A 41 -96.40 3.63 3.40
N THR A 42 -95.11 3.59 3.03
CA THR A 42 -94.08 2.87 3.79
C THR A 42 -93.52 3.67 4.98
N ILE A 43 -93.27 4.97 4.79
CA ILE A 43 -92.63 5.83 5.81
C ILE A 43 -93.58 6.07 7.00
N PHE A 44 -94.86 6.36 6.72
CA PHE A 44 -95.80 6.80 7.74
C PHE A 44 -96.00 5.75 8.84
N ASP A 45 -96.04 4.46 8.48
CA ASP A 45 -96.23 3.37 9.45
C ASP A 45 -95.00 3.11 10.33
N LYS A 46 -93.82 3.62 9.94
CA LYS A 46 -92.53 3.32 10.59
C LYS A 46 -91.99 4.44 11.47
N ILE A 47 -92.46 5.67 11.30
CA ILE A 47 -92.01 6.85 12.08
C ILE A 47 -92.79 7.00 13.39
N ASP A 48 -92.26 7.81 14.30
CA ASP A 48 -92.90 8.08 15.59
C ASP A 48 -94.17 8.94 15.49
N GLU A 49 -95.00 8.92 16.55
CA GLU A 49 -96.28 9.65 16.60
C GLU A 49 -96.12 11.17 16.51
N PHE A 50 -94.95 11.70 16.86
CA PHE A 50 -94.65 13.12 16.73
C PHE A 50 -94.50 13.49 15.25
N ALA A 51 -93.65 12.78 14.52
CA ALA A 51 -93.44 12.97 13.09
C ALA A 51 -94.71 12.70 12.28
N LYS A 52 -95.55 11.74 12.67
CA LYS A 52 -96.86 11.49 12.01
C LYS A 52 -97.80 12.70 12.04
N LYS A 53 -97.82 13.47 13.14
CA LYS A 53 -98.71 14.64 13.31
C LYS A 53 -98.18 15.88 12.58
N GLN A 54 -96.87 15.97 12.41
CA GLN A 54 -96.15 17.12 11.84
C GLN A 54 -95.37 16.73 10.58
N LEU A 55 -95.94 15.85 9.77
CA LEU A 55 -95.25 15.20 8.66
C LEU A 55 -94.57 16.18 7.70
N GLY A 56 -95.29 17.23 7.26
CA GLY A 56 -94.72 18.27 6.40
C GLY A 56 -93.73 19.18 7.10
N GLU A 57 -93.89 19.44 8.39
CA GLU A 57 -92.93 20.24 9.15
C GLU A 57 -91.60 19.51 9.33
N VAL A 58 -91.64 18.21 9.67
CA VAL A 58 -90.43 17.39 9.82
C VAL A 58 -89.73 17.19 8.46
N PHE A 59 -90.46 16.71 7.46
CA PHE A 59 -89.85 16.28 6.20
C PHE A 59 -89.70 17.41 5.17
N TYR A 60 -90.73 18.25 4.96
CA TYR A 60 -90.64 19.31 3.94
C TYR A 60 -89.93 20.56 4.48
N LYS A 61 -90.31 21.04 5.67
CA LYS A 61 -89.75 22.29 6.21
C LYS A 61 -88.37 22.13 6.82
N ASN A 62 -88.12 21.06 7.57
CA ASN A 62 -86.86 20.91 8.31
C ASN A 62 -85.85 19.99 7.59
N LEU A 63 -86.28 18.91 6.94
CA LEU A 63 -85.36 17.98 6.28
C LEU A 63 -85.00 18.39 4.86
N CYS A 64 -85.96 18.72 3.98
CA CYS A 64 -85.65 19.05 2.58
C CYS A 64 -84.61 20.18 2.42
N PRO A 65 -84.63 21.28 3.21
CA PRO A 65 -83.57 22.28 3.15
C PRO A 65 -82.19 21.75 3.58
N ASN A 66 -82.14 20.75 4.46
CA ASN A 66 -80.89 20.08 4.81
C ASN A 66 -80.40 19.19 3.66
N ILE A 67 -81.31 18.49 2.97
CA ILE A 67 -80.97 17.72 1.76
C ILE A 67 -80.42 18.63 0.66
N SER A 68 -81.14 19.71 0.32
CA SER A 68 -80.69 20.66 -0.70
C SER A 68 -79.34 21.26 -0.33
N LYS A 69 -79.15 21.69 0.93
CA LYS A 69 -77.88 22.21 1.43
C LYS A 69 -76.72 21.21 1.28
N CYS A 70 -76.94 19.92 1.52
CA CYS A 70 -75.92 18.89 1.32
C CYS A 70 -75.50 18.79 -0.16
N ILE A 71 -76.47 18.70 -1.06
CA ILE A 71 -76.24 18.63 -2.51
C ILE A 71 -75.56 19.89 -3.02
N VAL A 72 -76.07 21.07 -2.66
CA VAL A 72 -75.51 22.38 -3.04
C VAL A 72 -74.06 22.50 -2.58
N ASN A 73 -73.74 22.08 -1.35
CA ASN A 73 -72.36 22.13 -0.85
C ASN A 73 -71.44 21.17 -1.61
N ALA A 74 -71.89 19.96 -1.92
CA ALA A 74 -71.11 19.00 -2.70
C ALA A 74 -70.87 19.49 -4.13
N CYS A 75 -71.83 20.18 -4.74
CA CYS A 75 -71.74 20.69 -6.10
C CYS A 75 -70.87 21.95 -6.27
N LYS A 76 -70.27 22.47 -5.19
CA LYS A 76 -69.27 23.55 -5.26
C LYS A 76 -67.97 23.11 -5.95
N ASP A 77 -67.67 21.82 -5.92
CA ASP A 77 -66.60 21.23 -6.72
C ASP A 77 -67.19 20.56 -7.96
N GLU A 78 -66.70 20.95 -9.14
CA GLU A 78 -67.24 20.49 -10.43
C GLU A 78 -67.08 18.97 -10.64
N ILE A 79 -66.00 18.34 -10.13
CA ILE A 79 -65.83 16.88 -10.26
C ILE A 79 -66.87 16.15 -9.43
N THR A 80 -67.10 16.62 -8.21
CA THR A 80 -68.12 16.06 -7.33
C THR A 80 -69.51 16.24 -7.94
N LYS A 81 -69.80 17.42 -8.49
CA LYS A 81 -71.06 17.70 -9.19
C LYS A 81 -71.31 16.75 -10.36
N GLU A 82 -70.36 16.61 -11.28
CA GLU A 82 -70.45 15.68 -12.41
C GLU A 82 -70.62 14.23 -11.94
N SER A 83 -69.87 13.82 -10.90
CA SER A 83 -69.95 12.47 -10.36
C SER A 83 -71.30 12.19 -9.68
N ILE A 84 -71.88 13.18 -8.99
CA ILE A 84 -73.23 13.09 -8.39
C ILE A 84 -74.29 12.93 -9.48
N ILE A 85 -74.21 13.73 -10.56
CA ILE A 85 -75.14 13.68 -11.69
C ILE A 85 -75.08 12.29 -12.37
N ASN A 86 -73.87 11.80 -12.63
CA ASN A 86 -73.67 10.49 -13.26
C ASN A 86 -74.15 9.33 -12.37
N ALA A 87 -73.89 9.40 -11.06
CA ALA A 87 -74.28 8.35 -10.12
C ALA A 87 -75.80 8.31 -9.85
N ASN A 88 -76.50 9.44 -9.96
CA ASN A 88 -77.96 9.53 -9.80
C ASN A 88 -78.69 9.65 -11.15
N SER A 89 -78.48 8.67 -12.02
CA SER A 89 -79.16 8.59 -13.33
C SER A 89 -80.70 8.61 -13.26
N ALA A 90 -81.29 8.17 -12.14
CA ALA A 90 -82.73 8.20 -11.92
C ALA A 90 -83.27 9.59 -11.59
N LYS A 91 -82.40 10.57 -11.29
CA LYS A 91 -82.73 11.94 -10.89
C LYS A 91 -83.66 11.98 -9.67
N LYS A 92 -83.42 11.09 -8.71
CA LYS A 92 -84.26 10.95 -7.51
C LYS A 92 -83.43 10.88 -6.23
N ILE A 93 -83.96 11.50 -5.19
CA ILE A 93 -83.49 11.33 -3.80
C ILE A 93 -84.59 10.59 -3.05
N VAL A 94 -84.37 9.31 -2.74
CA VAL A 94 -85.40 8.46 -2.12
C VAL A 94 -85.17 8.37 -0.62
N LEU A 95 -86.18 8.73 0.17
CA LEU A 95 -86.11 8.59 1.62
C LEU A 95 -86.52 7.18 2.05
N ILE A 96 -85.67 6.54 2.85
CA ILE A 96 -85.86 5.15 3.28
C ILE A 96 -85.64 5.06 4.79
N VAL A 97 -86.59 4.45 5.50
CA VAL A 97 -86.39 4.14 6.92
C VAL A 97 -85.34 3.02 7.03
N ASN A 98 -84.24 3.29 7.72
CA ASN A 98 -83.23 2.29 8.03
C ASN A 98 -83.71 1.39 9.17
N GLU A 99 -83.90 0.11 8.86
CA GLU A 99 -84.34 -0.90 9.82
C GLU A 99 -83.18 -1.70 10.42
N ASP A 100 -81.93 -1.44 10.01
CA ASP A 100 -80.76 -2.10 10.59
C ASP A 100 -80.56 -1.62 12.04
N PRO A 101 -80.77 -2.48 13.06
CA PRO A 101 -80.59 -2.10 14.46
C PRO A 101 -79.13 -1.79 14.81
N LYS A 102 -78.16 -2.21 13.98
CA LYS A 102 -76.73 -1.93 14.18
C LYS A 102 -76.32 -0.54 13.71
N ASN A 103 -77.12 0.11 12.86
CA ASN A 103 -76.77 1.44 12.39
C ASN A 103 -76.91 2.45 13.54
N THR A 104 -75.80 3.11 13.90
CA THR A 104 -75.77 4.14 14.94
C THR A 104 -76.09 5.53 14.41
N VAL A 105 -76.00 5.75 13.09
CA VAL A 105 -76.15 7.06 12.43
C VAL A 105 -77.63 7.40 12.19
N TYR A 106 -78.03 8.66 12.43
CA TYR A 106 -79.40 9.12 12.23
C TYR A 106 -79.78 9.31 10.76
N TRP A 107 -78.83 9.82 9.95
CA TRP A 107 -79.00 10.11 8.53
C TRP A 107 -77.77 9.64 7.77
N LYS A 108 -77.96 8.82 6.73
CA LYS A 108 -76.88 8.27 5.90
C LYS A 108 -77.28 8.33 4.45
N TYR A 109 -76.43 8.93 3.61
CA TYR A 109 -76.58 8.84 2.17
C TYR A 109 -75.90 7.59 1.63
N GLU A 110 -76.49 6.98 0.61
CA GLU A 110 -75.84 5.96 -0.21
C GLU A 110 -76.44 5.95 -1.62
N PHE A 111 -75.63 5.55 -2.61
CA PHE A 111 -76.13 5.33 -3.96
C PHE A 111 -76.51 3.88 -4.14
N ASN A 112 -77.70 3.62 -4.69
CA ASN A 112 -78.17 2.28 -5.01
C ASN A 112 -79.01 2.33 -6.29
N GLY A 113 -78.75 1.45 -7.26
CA GLY A 113 -79.57 1.34 -8.47
C GLY A 113 -79.70 2.62 -9.31
N GLY A 114 -78.72 3.52 -9.26
CA GLY A 114 -78.75 4.79 -9.99
C GLY A 114 -79.60 5.88 -9.33
N GLN A 115 -80.00 5.71 -8.07
CA GLN A 115 -80.67 6.73 -7.25
C GLN A 115 -79.86 7.05 -5.98
N LEU A 116 -80.03 8.26 -5.45
CA LEU A 116 -79.48 8.66 -4.16
C LEU A 116 -80.48 8.33 -3.05
N ASN A 117 -80.14 7.40 -2.16
CA ASN A 117 -80.96 7.09 -1.01
C ASN A 117 -80.51 7.92 0.20
N LEU A 118 -81.48 8.46 0.94
CA LEU A 118 -81.25 9.01 2.26
C LEU A 118 -81.91 8.11 3.30
N LEU A 119 -81.09 7.31 3.96
CA LEU A 119 -81.51 6.39 5.00
C LEU A 119 -81.60 7.09 6.34
N PHE A 120 -82.67 6.84 7.09
CA PHE A 120 -82.88 7.51 8.37
C PHE A 120 -83.49 6.63 9.46
N LYS A 121 -83.22 6.97 10.72
CA LYS A 121 -83.83 6.29 11.87
C LYS A 121 -85.27 6.74 12.10
N LYS A 122 -86.11 5.80 12.54
CA LYS A 122 -87.54 5.98 12.84
C LYS A 122 -87.87 7.23 13.70
N GLY A 123 -86.97 7.63 14.60
CA GLY A 123 -87.17 8.79 15.47
C GLY A 123 -86.90 10.16 14.84
N CYS A 124 -86.54 10.24 13.56
CA CYS A 124 -86.34 11.49 12.80
C CYS A 124 -85.51 12.59 13.53
N CYS A 125 -84.60 12.19 14.41
CA CYS A 125 -83.77 13.10 15.20
C CYS A 125 -82.59 13.64 14.36
N ASN A 126 -81.95 14.71 14.83
CA ASN A 126 -80.74 15.28 14.22
C ASN A 126 -80.85 15.54 12.71
N LEU A 127 -81.95 16.15 12.28
CA LEU A 127 -82.21 16.47 10.86
C LEU A 127 -81.05 17.25 10.19
N SER A 128 -80.28 18.00 10.98
CA SER A 128 -79.08 18.72 10.53
C SER A 128 -77.95 17.81 10.04
N ASP A 129 -77.89 16.54 10.46
CA ASP A 129 -76.86 15.59 10.01
C ASP A 129 -76.98 15.33 8.50
N ALA A 130 -78.21 15.40 7.96
CA ALA A 130 -78.47 15.28 6.53
C ALA A 130 -77.85 16.44 5.71
N ALA A 131 -77.48 17.57 6.32
CA ALA A 131 -76.90 18.72 5.62
C ALA A 131 -75.38 18.67 5.48
N ASN A 132 -74.70 18.01 6.41
CA ASN A 132 -73.23 18.07 6.55
C ASN A 132 -72.53 16.78 6.10
N PHE A 133 -73.29 15.85 5.51
CA PHE A 133 -72.73 14.62 4.99
C PHE A 133 -71.79 14.88 3.80
N GLN A 134 -70.65 14.20 3.78
CA GLN A 134 -69.66 14.32 2.71
C GLN A 134 -70.01 13.36 1.57
N LEU A 135 -70.88 13.81 0.64
CA LEU A 135 -71.40 12.96 -0.43
C LEU A 135 -70.31 12.28 -1.27
N TYR A 136 -69.17 12.95 -1.47
CA TYR A 136 -68.04 12.37 -2.20
C TYR A 136 -67.52 11.04 -1.64
N LYS A 137 -67.83 10.72 -0.38
CA LYS A 137 -67.45 9.45 0.27
C LYS A 137 -68.30 8.25 -0.15
N VAL A 138 -69.49 8.48 -0.70
CA VAL A 138 -70.45 7.42 -1.05
C VAL A 138 -70.76 7.36 -2.54
N ILE A 139 -70.29 8.34 -3.33
CA ILE A 139 -70.44 8.33 -4.79
C ILE A 139 -69.58 7.20 -5.37
N PRO A 140 -70.16 6.30 -6.19
CA PRO A 140 -69.40 5.33 -6.95
C PRO A 140 -68.36 6.03 -7.82
N SER A 141 -67.11 5.58 -7.74
CA SER A 141 -65.99 6.16 -8.50
C SER A 141 -65.62 5.26 -9.66
N GLU A 142 -65.36 5.85 -10.83
CA GLU A 142 -64.74 5.14 -11.95
C GLU A 142 -63.22 5.06 -11.76
N GLY A 143 -62.64 3.92 -12.15
CA GLY A 143 -61.20 3.66 -12.08
C GLY A 143 -60.70 3.21 -10.70
N SER A 144 -59.37 3.25 -10.54
CA SER A 144 -58.67 2.71 -9.37
C SER A 144 -58.86 3.54 -8.09
N TYR A 145 -59.06 4.85 -8.21
CA TYR A 145 -59.16 5.77 -7.09
C TYR A 145 -60.60 6.04 -6.65
N THR A 146 -60.83 6.19 -5.34
CA THR A 146 -62.08 6.78 -4.84
C THR A 146 -62.18 8.25 -5.24
N LEU A 147 -63.40 8.81 -5.26
CA LEU A 147 -63.58 10.23 -5.55
C LEU A 147 -62.87 11.12 -4.51
N ALA A 148 -62.89 10.75 -3.23
CA ALA A 148 -62.13 11.44 -2.19
C ALA A 148 -60.63 11.55 -2.53
N THR A 149 -60.03 10.45 -3.00
CA THR A 149 -58.63 10.44 -3.44
C THR A 149 -58.41 11.29 -4.69
N ARG A 150 -59.31 11.24 -5.69
CA ARG A 150 -59.21 12.09 -6.90
C ARG A 150 -59.23 13.58 -6.56
N LEU A 151 -60.09 13.99 -5.64
CA LEU A 151 -60.14 15.37 -5.14
C LEU A 151 -58.84 15.76 -4.43
N ASN A 152 -58.29 14.85 -3.62
CA ASN A 152 -57.02 15.09 -2.93
C ASN A 152 -55.82 15.18 -3.91
N LEU A 153 -55.78 14.35 -4.96
CA LEU A 153 -54.80 14.44 -6.03
C LEU A 153 -54.89 15.81 -6.74
N LYS A 154 -56.10 16.20 -7.17
CA LYS A 154 -56.33 17.51 -7.81
C LYS A 154 -55.91 18.68 -6.92
N LYS A 155 -56.25 18.64 -5.63
CA LYS A 155 -55.88 19.68 -4.65
C LYS A 155 -54.35 19.83 -4.53
N ASN A 156 -53.59 18.75 -4.72
CA ASN A 156 -52.14 18.75 -4.61
C ASN A 156 -51.42 18.85 -5.96
N GLN A 157 -52.14 19.06 -7.07
CA GLN A 157 -51.54 19.14 -8.41
C GLN A 157 -50.43 20.20 -8.49
N GLU A 158 -50.68 21.41 -7.96
CA GLU A 158 -49.70 22.50 -7.93
C GLU A 158 -48.41 22.10 -7.19
N ARG A 159 -48.51 21.29 -6.13
CA ARG A 159 -47.33 20.82 -5.39
C ARG A 159 -46.52 19.82 -6.20
N TYR A 160 -47.18 18.95 -6.96
CA TYR A 160 -46.49 18.08 -7.91
C TYR A 160 -45.78 18.89 -8.99
N ASP A 161 -46.47 19.86 -9.59
CA ASP A 161 -45.93 20.70 -10.65
C ASP A 161 -44.70 21.49 -10.16
N VAL A 162 -44.78 22.09 -8.96
CA VAL A 162 -43.64 22.79 -8.33
C VAL A 162 -42.46 21.85 -8.08
N ALA A 163 -42.71 20.65 -7.57
CA ALA A 163 -41.63 19.69 -7.31
C ALA A 163 -41.00 19.15 -8.61
N PHE A 164 -41.79 18.90 -9.66
CA PHE A 164 -41.27 18.52 -10.96
C PHE A 164 -40.48 19.65 -11.64
N GLU A 165 -40.94 20.90 -11.55
CA GLU A 165 -40.19 22.05 -12.07
C GLU A 165 -38.85 22.25 -11.35
N ARG A 166 -38.80 21.97 -10.03
CA ARG A 166 -37.53 21.93 -9.28
C ARG A 166 -36.58 20.85 -9.82
N ILE A 167 -37.08 19.64 -10.07
CA ILE A 167 -36.28 18.55 -10.63
C ILE A 167 -35.82 18.88 -12.06
N LYS A 168 -36.69 19.49 -12.87
CA LYS A 168 -36.38 19.97 -14.22
C LYS A 168 -35.33 21.07 -14.22
N ALA A 169 -35.36 21.99 -13.27
CA ALA A 169 -34.34 23.03 -13.15
C ALA A 169 -32.93 22.44 -12.97
N VAL A 170 -32.81 21.30 -12.28
CA VAL A 170 -31.54 20.57 -12.08
C VAL A 170 -31.19 19.69 -13.27
N THR A 171 -32.13 18.84 -13.70
CA THR A 171 -31.91 17.77 -14.71
C THR A 171 -32.07 18.22 -16.15
N LYS A 172 -32.65 19.41 -16.37
CA LYS A 172 -32.96 20.03 -17.67
C LYS A 172 -33.96 19.24 -18.53
N ARG A 173 -34.83 18.45 -17.91
CA ARG A 173 -35.85 17.62 -18.58
C ARG A 173 -37.16 17.62 -17.79
N ASP A 174 -38.27 17.41 -18.46
CA ASP A 174 -39.58 17.27 -17.80
C ASP A 174 -39.70 15.91 -17.11
N TRP A 175 -40.29 15.90 -15.92
CA TRP A 175 -40.47 14.70 -15.11
C TRP A 175 -41.94 14.40 -14.86
N SER A 176 -42.25 13.12 -14.65
CA SER A 176 -43.61 12.68 -14.36
C SER A 176 -43.63 11.46 -13.43
N PHE A 177 -44.82 11.11 -12.95
CA PHE A 177 -45.07 9.82 -12.33
C PHE A 177 -45.42 8.77 -13.38
N ASP A 178 -45.02 7.53 -13.12
CA ASP A 178 -45.64 6.37 -13.73
C ASP A 178 -47.03 6.13 -13.13
N GLN A 179 -48.07 6.49 -13.87
CA GLN A 179 -49.46 6.44 -13.41
C GLN A 179 -49.88 5.01 -13.02
N GLU A 180 -49.43 4.00 -13.78
CA GLU A 180 -49.72 2.59 -13.46
C GLU A 180 -49.12 2.19 -12.10
N SER A 181 -47.91 2.67 -11.79
CA SER A 181 -47.30 2.42 -10.47
C SER A 181 -48.07 3.07 -9.33
N MET A 182 -48.59 4.29 -9.54
CA MET A 182 -49.39 5.01 -8.53
C MET A 182 -50.70 4.29 -8.25
N GLU A 183 -51.38 3.83 -9.30
CA GLU A 183 -52.60 3.03 -9.17
C GLU A 183 -52.32 1.67 -8.52
N SER A 184 -51.19 1.04 -8.84
CA SER A 184 -50.80 -0.24 -8.25
C SER A 184 -50.53 -0.14 -6.74
N VAL A 185 -49.94 0.96 -6.26
CA VAL A 185 -49.66 1.11 -4.83
C VAL A 185 -50.87 1.59 -4.04
N TYR A 186 -51.82 2.29 -4.67
CA TYR A 186 -52.97 2.90 -4.01
C TYR A 186 -53.75 1.96 -3.05
N PRO A 187 -54.14 0.73 -3.45
CA PRO A 187 -54.91 -0.15 -2.58
C PRO A 187 -54.14 -0.60 -1.32
N THR A 188 -52.80 -0.52 -1.35
CA THR A 188 -51.94 -1.14 -0.34
C THR A 188 -51.05 -0.15 0.42
N ALA A 189 -50.89 1.08 -0.08
CA ALA A 189 -50.02 2.09 0.53
C ALA A 189 -50.48 2.51 1.94
N PHE A 190 -51.79 2.42 2.22
CA PHE A 190 -52.39 2.77 3.50
C PHE A 190 -53.32 1.68 4.01
N GLU A 191 -53.31 1.45 5.32
CA GLU A 191 -54.07 0.40 5.98
C GLU A 191 -55.59 0.67 6.03
N THR A 192 -56.00 1.94 6.06
CA THR A 192 -57.42 2.33 6.18
C THR A 192 -57.88 3.18 5.00
N ASP A 193 -59.17 3.06 4.64
CA ASP A 193 -59.78 3.89 3.59
C ASP A 193 -59.65 5.39 3.91
N SER A 194 -59.81 5.79 5.18
CA SER A 194 -59.65 7.19 5.61
C SER A 194 -58.23 7.73 5.37
N SER A 195 -57.20 6.90 5.55
CA SER A 195 -55.82 7.30 5.28
C SER A 195 -55.56 7.40 3.76
N ARG A 196 -56.23 6.58 2.93
CA ARG A 196 -56.14 6.69 1.46
C ARG A 196 -56.73 7.98 0.91
N GLU A 197 -57.57 8.70 1.67
CA GLU A 197 -58.04 10.05 1.29
C GLU A 197 -56.87 11.06 1.26
N GLN A 198 -55.76 10.79 1.94
CA GLN A 198 -54.56 11.64 1.99
C GLN A 198 -53.47 11.20 1.00
N PHE A 199 -53.81 10.32 0.05
CA PHE A 199 -52.84 9.74 -0.89
C PHE A 199 -52.10 10.81 -1.71
N GLY A 200 -52.83 11.79 -2.27
CA GLY A 200 -52.22 12.88 -3.03
C GLY A 200 -51.30 13.77 -2.20
N ASP A 201 -51.73 14.14 -1.00
CA ASP A 201 -50.95 14.93 -0.04
C ASP A 201 -49.64 14.22 0.35
N SER A 202 -49.73 12.93 0.67
CA SER A 202 -48.57 12.13 1.08
C SER A 202 -47.54 11.99 -0.06
N PHE A 203 -47.98 11.67 -1.27
CA PHE A 203 -47.08 11.51 -2.41
C PHE A 203 -46.56 12.85 -2.94
N ALA A 204 -47.28 13.96 -2.75
CA ALA A 204 -46.75 15.29 -3.00
C ALA A 204 -45.57 15.57 -2.06
N THR A 205 -45.71 15.28 -0.76
CA THR A 205 -44.59 15.38 0.18
C THR A 205 -43.44 14.43 -0.15
N VAL A 206 -43.72 13.21 -0.63
CA VAL A 206 -42.66 12.29 -1.11
C VAL A 206 -41.88 12.95 -2.25
N LEU A 207 -42.57 13.45 -3.28
CA LEU A 207 -41.92 14.08 -4.43
C LEU A 207 -41.15 15.36 -4.05
N GLU A 208 -41.68 16.19 -3.16
CA GLU A 208 -40.99 17.39 -2.63
C GLU A 208 -39.65 17.02 -1.98
N ASN A 209 -39.62 15.94 -1.20
CA ASN A 209 -38.40 15.43 -0.58
C ASN A 209 -37.46 14.82 -1.63
N CYS A 210 -37.98 14.11 -2.64
CA CYS A 210 -37.18 13.59 -3.75
C CYS A 210 -36.52 14.72 -4.54
N ALA A 211 -37.26 15.80 -4.83
CA ALA A 211 -36.75 16.99 -5.49
C ALA A 211 -35.60 17.62 -4.70
N GLN A 212 -35.77 17.79 -3.38
CA GLN A 212 -34.71 18.30 -2.50
C GLN A 212 -33.44 17.43 -2.55
N ASN A 213 -33.59 16.10 -2.57
CA ASN A 213 -32.44 15.20 -2.62
C ASN A 213 -31.69 15.32 -3.96
N ILE A 214 -32.43 15.35 -5.07
CA ILE A 214 -31.86 15.52 -6.42
C ILE A 214 -31.15 16.87 -6.52
N GLU A 215 -31.76 17.97 -6.05
CA GLU A 215 -31.14 19.30 -5.98
C GLU A 215 -29.86 19.32 -5.14
N LYS A 216 -29.80 18.56 -4.05
CA LYS A 216 -28.63 18.49 -3.17
C LYS A 216 -27.48 17.72 -3.81
N ARG A 217 -27.77 16.55 -4.38
CA ARG A 217 -26.74 15.58 -4.81
C ARG A 217 -26.30 15.76 -6.26
N CYS A 218 -27.19 16.20 -7.14
CA CYS A 218 -26.87 16.48 -8.54
C CYS A 218 -26.27 17.88 -8.76
N LYS A 219 -25.75 18.55 -7.72
CA LYS A 219 -24.89 19.74 -7.88
C LYS A 219 -23.53 19.40 -8.48
N ASN A 220 -23.08 18.15 -8.29
CA ASN A 220 -21.86 17.66 -8.91
C ASN A 220 -22.19 17.15 -10.32
N ASP A 221 -21.48 17.65 -11.32
CA ASP A 221 -21.72 17.32 -12.72
C ASP A 221 -21.64 15.82 -13.02
N ILE A 222 -20.75 15.08 -12.35
CA ILE A 222 -20.62 13.62 -12.54
C ILE A 222 -21.87 12.89 -12.04
N THR A 223 -22.38 13.30 -10.87
CA THR A 223 -23.62 12.75 -10.32
C THR A 223 -24.80 13.08 -11.22
N LEU A 224 -24.88 14.32 -11.70
CA LEU A 224 -25.96 14.77 -12.58
C LEU A 224 -25.95 14.03 -13.92
N GLU A 225 -24.79 13.88 -14.54
CA GLU A 225 -24.60 13.13 -15.80
C GLU A 225 -25.02 11.67 -15.61
N SER A 226 -24.49 11.01 -14.59
CA SER A 226 -24.82 9.62 -14.25
C SER A 226 -26.31 9.44 -13.96
N PHE A 227 -26.90 10.37 -13.22
CA PHE A 227 -28.32 10.33 -12.89
C PHE A 227 -29.14 10.45 -14.16
N ASN A 228 -28.81 11.42 -15.01
CA ASN A 228 -29.53 11.65 -16.25
C ASN A 228 -29.46 10.48 -17.24
N GLU A 229 -28.30 9.83 -17.34
CA GLU A 229 -28.07 8.68 -18.20
C GLU A 229 -28.93 7.47 -17.79
N VAL A 230 -28.96 7.16 -16.48
CA VAL A 230 -29.72 6.01 -15.98
C VAL A 230 -31.23 6.29 -15.92
N THR A 231 -31.64 7.54 -15.76
CA THR A 231 -33.05 7.95 -15.70
C THR A 231 -33.54 8.52 -17.03
N ALA A 232 -33.31 7.80 -18.13
CA ALA A 232 -33.62 8.25 -19.48
C ALA A 232 -35.09 8.66 -19.69
N ASN A 233 -36.04 8.02 -18.98
CA ASN A 233 -37.47 8.30 -19.12
C ASN A 233 -37.95 9.49 -18.27
N ALA A 234 -37.10 10.02 -17.39
CA ALA A 234 -37.44 11.09 -16.44
C ALA A 234 -38.75 10.80 -15.66
N ARG A 235 -38.88 9.58 -15.14
CA ARG A 235 -40.11 9.09 -14.50
C ARG A 235 -39.85 8.49 -13.13
N PHE A 236 -40.74 8.78 -12.19
CA PHE A 236 -40.79 8.13 -10.88
C PHE A 236 -41.83 7.01 -10.86
N SER A 237 -41.41 5.83 -10.45
CA SER A 237 -42.24 4.64 -10.33
C SER A 237 -42.24 4.15 -8.88
N PHE A 238 -43.42 3.92 -8.30
CA PHE A 238 -43.54 3.52 -6.90
C PHE A 238 -43.84 2.03 -6.75
N ARG A 239 -43.26 1.41 -5.72
CA ARG A 239 -43.53 0.01 -5.36
C ARG A 239 -43.74 -0.11 -3.86
N HIS A 240 -44.85 -0.74 -3.47
CA HIS A 240 -45.09 -1.06 -2.08
C HIS A 240 -44.50 -2.44 -1.76
N CYS A 241 -43.48 -2.44 -0.90
CA CYS A 241 -42.68 -3.60 -0.53
C CYS A 241 -42.71 -3.79 1.01
N PRO A 242 -43.82 -4.28 1.60
CA PRO A 242 -44.00 -4.34 3.06
C PRO A 242 -43.00 -5.24 3.80
N LYS A 243 -42.31 -6.13 3.07
CA LYS A 243 -41.28 -7.03 3.60
C LYS A 243 -39.84 -6.51 3.44
N GLN A 244 -39.65 -5.29 2.94
CA GLN A 244 -38.32 -4.70 2.77
C GLN A 244 -37.61 -4.52 4.13
N THR A 245 -36.32 -4.86 4.19
CA THR A 245 -35.50 -4.84 5.41
C THR A 245 -34.48 -3.71 5.47
N THR A 246 -34.22 -3.04 4.34
CA THR A 246 -33.14 -2.05 4.17
C THR A 246 -33.54 -0.61 4.55
N GLY A 247 -34.80 -0.37 4.95
CA GLY A 247 -35.30 0.95 5.33
C GLY A 247 -36.77 1.15 4.93
N TYR A 248 -37.34 2.30 5.32
CA TYR A 248 -38.71 2.65 4.93
C TYR A 248 -38.81 3.03 3.46
N TRP A 249 -37.78 3.70 2.94
CA TRP A 249 -37.69 4.15 1.55
C TRP A 249 -36.37 3.70 0.94
N VAL A 250 -36.44 3.11 -0.25
CA VAL A 250 -35.27 2.66 -1.01
C VAL A 250 -35.41 3.15 -2.44
N TRP A 251 -34.36 3.83 -2.88
CA TRP A 251 -34.23 4.22 -4.28
C TRP A 251 -33.49 3.13 -5.03
N SER A 252 -33.95 2.87 -6.24
CA SER A 252 -33.28 2.01 -7.20
C SER A 252 -33.52 2.55 -8.60
N PHE A 253 -32.70 2.13 -9.54
CA PHE A 253 -32.74 2.65 -10.90
C PHE A 253 -32.80 1.47 -11.87
N SER A 254 -33.87 1.38 -12.65
CA SER A 254 -34.01 0.31 -13.63
C SER A 254 -34.95 0.73 -14.75
N ASN A 255 -34.70 0.21 -15.96
CA ASN A 255 -35.52 0.46 -17.16
C ASN A 255 -35.71 1.95 -17.49
N GLY A 256 -34.76 2.82 -17.13
CA GLY A 256 -34.84 4.26 -17.40
C GLY A 256 -35.61 5.08 -16.37
N ASP A 257 -36.13 4.45 -15.31
CA ASP A 257 -36.94 5.10 -14.27
C ASP A 257 -36.20 5.19 -12.92
N VAL A 258 -36.60 6.16 -12.10
CA VAL A 258 -36.32 6.15 -10.66
C VAL A 258 -37.42 5.33 -9.97
N ILE A 259 -37.04 4.22 -9.34
CA ILE A 259 -37.96 3.39 -8.58
C ILE A 259 -37.80 3.69 -7.09
N ILE A 260 -38.90 4.14 -6.49
CA ILE A 260 -38.99 4.37 -5.05
C ILE A 260 -39.84 3.25 -4.44
N SER A 261 -39.15 2.30 -3.79
CA SER A 261 -39.80 1.23 -3.05
C SER A 261 -39.97 1.63 -1.60
N PHE A 262 -41.13 1.34 -1.00
CA PHE A 262 -41.40 1.68 0.39
C PHE A 262 -42.04 0.55 1.19
N LYS A 263 -41.70 0.47 2.47
CA LYS A 263 -42.26 -0.50 3.41
C LYS A 263 -43.64 -0.07 3.92
N SER A 264 -43.78 1.21 4.24
CA SER A 264 -45.00 1.85 4.74
C SER A 264 -44.86 3.36 4.53
N VAL A 265 -45.97 4.08 4.41
CA VAL A 265 -45.97 5.55 4.22
C VAL A 265 -45.71 6.25 5.56
N CYS A 266 -44.47 6.22 6.02
CA CYS A 266 -43.97 6.91 7.20
C CYS A 266 -42.52 7.36 6.95
N ASN A 267 -41.98 8.24 7.80
CA ASN A 267 -40.62 8.78 7.63
C ASN A 267 -40.34 9.32 6.22
N ILE A 268 -41.31 9.99 5.60
CA ILE A 268 -41.23 10.46 4.21
C ILE A 268 -40.00 11.36 3.99
N SER A 269 -39.56 12.09 5.01
CA SER A 269 -38.37 12.94 5.01
C SER A 269 -37.05 12.19 4.77
N GLU A 270 -37.01 10.86 4.94
CA GLU A 270 -35.85 10.04 4.57
C GLU A 270 -35.50 10.20 3.08
N ASN A 271 -36.50 10.41 2.22
CA ASN A 271 -36.28 10.61 0.78
C ASN A 271 -35.44 11.85 0.47
N ALA A 272 -35.46 12.89 1.31
CA ALA A 272 -34.64 14.09 1.13
C ALA A 272 -33.15 13.86 1.37
N ASN A 273 -32.79 12.77 2.07
CA ASN A 273 -31.42 12.48 2.48
C ASN A 273 -30.89 11.13 1.99
N PHE A 274 -31.74 10.29 1.39
CA PHE A 274 -31.35 8.98 0.88
C PHE A 274 -30.09 9.06 0.02
N ASP A 275 -29.09 8.22 0.30
CA ASP A 275 -27.80 8.26 -0.37
C ASP A 275 -27.81 7.48 -1.69
N PHE A 276 -28.49 8.04 -2.70
CA PHE A 276 -28.62 7.37 -3.98
C PHE A 276 -27.28 7.24 -4.73
N VAL A 277 -26.23 7.97 -4.34
CA VAL A 277 -24.88 7.85 -4.93
C VAL A 277 -24.34 6.42 -4.79
N LYS A 278 -24.72 5.71 -3.72
CA LYS A 278 -24.29 4.33 -3.46
C LYS A 278 -24.99 3.28 -4.33
N VAL A 279 -26.15 3.61 -4.88
CA VAL A 279 -27.00 2.68 -5.65
C VAL A 279 -27.24 3.13 -7.09
N LEU A 280 -26.76 4.32 -7.48
CA LEU A 280 -26.83 4.82 -8.83
C LEU A 280 -25.83 4.06 -9.72
N PRO A 281 -26.30 3.31 -10.73
CA PRO A 281 -25.43 2.65 -11.69
C PRO A 281 -24.58 3.66 -12.47
N VAL A 282 -23.33 3.32 -12.75
CA VAL A 282 -22.45 4.08 -13.65
C VAL A 282 -21.71 3.11 -14.56
N PRO A 283 -21.48 3.47 -15.84
CA PRO A 283 -20.72 2.61 -16.76
C PRO A 283 -19.27 2.48 -16.29
N GLY A 284 -18.61 1.34 -16.49
CA GLY A 284 -17.21 1.11 -16.11
C GLY A 284 -17.03 0.42 -14.76
N VAL A 285 -15.79 0.41 -14.25
CA VAL A 285 -15.41 -0.43 -13.11
C VAL A 285 -15.70 0.23 -11.75
N PHE A 286 -15.44 1.53 -11.63
CA PHE A 286 -15.63 2.27 -10.37
C PHE A 286 -17.10 2.64 -10.12
N SER A 287 -17.56 2.46 -8.88
CA SER A 287 -18.83 3.05 -8.42
C SER A 287 -18.79 4.58 -8.47
N LEU A 288 -19.96 5.23 -8.48
CA LEU A 288 -20.03 6.69 -8.46
C LEU A 288 -19.32 7.28 -7.23
N ALA A 289 -19.52 6.67 -6.05
CA ALA A 289 -18.83 7.10 -4.82
C ALA A 289 -17.30 7.08 -4.97
N ALA A 290 -16.74 6.03 -5.59
CA ALA A 290 -15.32 5.93 -5.85
C ALA A 290 -14.81 7.01 -6.82
N ARG A 291 -15.58 7.30 -7.88
CA ARG A 291 -15.25 8.37 -8.86
C ARG A 291 -15.24 9.75 -8.22
N LEU A 292 -16.25 10.03 -7.39
CA LEU A 292 -16.32 11.29 -6.66
C LEU A 292 -15.14 11.43 -5.71
N ASN A 293 -14.80 10.38 -4.96
CA ASN A 293 -13.67 10.40 -4.05
C ASN A 293 -12.32 10.54 -4.78
N LEU A 294 -12.16 9.94 -5.97
CA LEU A 294 -11.00 10.17 -6.85
C LEU A 294 -10.90 11.64 -7.26
N LYS A 295 -11.99 12.24 -7.75
CA LYS A 295 -12.04 13.65 -8.14
C LYS A 295 -11.72 14.58 -6.96
N GLU A 296 -12.28 14.31 -5.78
CA GLU A 296 -12.02 15.08 -4.56
C GLU A 296 -10.56 14.94 -4.06
N SER A 297 -9.88 13.85 -4.43
CA SER A 297 -8.49 13.60 -4.05
C SER A 297 -7.47 14.08 -5.09
N GLN A 298 -7.92 14.67 -6.21
CA GLN A 298 -7.03 15.07 -7.31
C GLN A 298 -5.90 16.02 -6.86
N GLU A 299 -6.23 17.04 -6.06
CA GLU A 299 -5.23 17.98 -5.54
C GLU A 299 -4.17 17.30 -4.66
N LYS A 300 -4.54 16.23 -3.94
CA LYS A 300 -3.59 15.43 -3.15
C LYS A 300 -2.66 14.65 -4.06
N PHE A 301 -3.17 14.07 -5.15
CA PHE A 301 -2.33 13.41 -6.15
C PHE A 301 -1.35 14.39 -6.79
N ASP A 302 -1.83 15.55 -7.23
CA ASP A 302 -1.02 16.58 -7.88
C ASP A 302 0.09 17.08 -6.93
N THR A 303 -0.24 17.33 -5.66
CA THR A 303 0.74 17.71 -4.62
C THR A 303 1.83 16.66 -4.47
N VAL A 304 1.46 15.37 -4.48
CA VAL A 304 2.43 14.28 -4.37
C VAL A 304 3.32 14.19 -5.60
N PHE A 305 2.76 14.33 -6.81
CA PHE A 305 3.53 14.29 -8.05
C PHE A 305 4.48 15.47 -8.19
N GLU A 306 4.06 16.68 -7.80
CA GLU A 306 4.95 17.84 -7.78
C GLU A 306 6.12 17.67 -6.80
N ARG A 307 5.90 17.03 -5.64
CA ARG A 307 6.99 16.69 -4.72
C ARG A 307 8.00 15.72 -5.33
N ILE A 308 7.53 14.69 -6.04
CA ILE A 308 8.43 13.73 -6.70
C ILE A 308 9.16 14.40 -7.88
N LYS A 309 8.47 15.26 -8.63
CA LYS A 309 9.05 16.05 -9.71
C LYS A 309 10.18 16.96 -9.25
N GLN A 310 10.06 17.60 -8.09
CA GLN A 310 11.15 18.42 -7.52
C GLN A 310 12.45 17.63 -7.24
N VAL A 311 12.34 16.32 -7.00
CA VAL A 311 13.50 15.45 -6.73
C VAL A 311 14.02 14.81 -8.01
N THR A 312 13.11 14.40 -8.90
CA THR A 312 13.45 13.62 -10.10
C THR A 312 13.58 14.44 -11.37
N ASN A 313 13.10 15.69 -11.38
CA ASN A 313 12.97 16.56 -12.55
C ASN A 313 12.12 15.97 -13.70
N VAL A 314 11.20 15.04 -13.39
CA VAL A 314 10.29 14.41 -14.36
C VAL A 314 8.84 14.54 -13.87
N ASP A 315 7.89 14.68 -14.80
CA ASP A 315 6.46 14.69 -14.49
C ASP A 315 5.95 13.27 -14.20
N TRP A 316 5.40 13.07 -13.01
CA TRP A 316 4.90 11.75 -12.58
C TRP A 316 3.40 11.62 -12.73
N SER A 317 2.95 10.40 -12.94
CA SER A 317 1.54 10.03 -12.98
C SER A 317 1.29 8.65 -12.36
N TYR A 318 0.03 8.24 -12.26
CA TYR A 318 -0.33 6.86 -11.97
C TYR A 318 -1.09 6.24 -13.14
N ASP A 319 -0.98 4.93 -13.28
CA ASP A 319 -1.68 4.16 -14.30
C ASP A 319 -3.14 3.92 -13.90
N GLN A 320 -4.07 4.58 -14.59
CA GLN A 320 -5.51 4.46 -14.30
C GLN A 320 -6.03 3.03 -14.52
N GLU A 321 -5.56 2.33 -15.55
CA GLU A 321 -5.98 0.95 -15.83
C GLU A 321 -5.58 0.01 -14.68
N SER A 322 -4.38 0.17 -14.14
CA SER A 322 -3.94 -0.59 -12.96
C SER A 322 -4.86 -0.36 -11.75
N LEU A 323 -5.36 0.87 -11.57
CA LEU A 323 -6.29 1.20 -10.49
C LEU A 323 -7.66 0.52 -10.71
N GLU A 324 -8.14 0.50 -11.94
CA GLU A 324 -9.36 -0.23 -12.34
C GLU A 324 -9.21 -1.73 -12.11
N GLN A 325 -8.04 -2.32 -12.38
CA GLN A 325 -7.77 -3.75 -12.16
C GLN A 325 -7.70 -4.15 -10.68
N VAL A 326 -7.27 -3.25 -9.78
CA VAL A 326 -7.20 -3.55 -8.34
C VAL A 326 -8.51 -3.24 -7.60
N TYR A 327 -9.33 -2.32 -8.09
CA TYR A 327 -10.56 -1.88 -7.43
C TYR A 327 -11.54 -3.02 -7.07
N PRO A 328 -11.87 -3.97 -7.98
CA PRO A 328 -12.75 -5.09 -7.64
C PRO A 328 -12.22 -5.98 -6.52
N LYS A 329 -10.90 -5.95 -6.28
CA LYS A 329 -10.20 -6.76 -5.28
C LYS A 329 -10.13 -6.09 -3.91
N LEU A 330 -10.55 -4.83 -3.80
CA LEU A 330 -10.62 -4.11 -2.53
C LEU A 330 -11.82 -4.57 -1.69
N GLU A 331 -11.69 -4.47 -0.37
CA GLU A 331 -12.81 -4.62 0.55
C GLU A 331 -13.84 -3.50 0.35
N ASP A 332 -15.12 -3.78 0.57
CA ASP A 332 -16.19 -2.81 0.29
C ASP A 332 -16.04 -1.49 1.05
N ARG A 333 -15.54 -1.53 2.29
CA ARG A 333 -15.24 -0.33 3.09
C ARG A 333 -14.17 0.59 2.48
N ASN A 334 -13.32 0.06 1.60
CA ASN A 334 -12.23 0.79 0.95
C ASN A 334 -12.63 1.29 -0.44
N LYS A 335 -13.59 0.63 -1.11
CA LYS A 335 -14.03 1.00 -2.47
C LYS A 335 -14.55 2.43 -2.57
N GLU A 336 -15.29 2.89 -1.57
CA GLU A 336 -15.83 4.27 -1.55
C GLU A 336 -14.75 5.33 -1.25
N ARG A 337 -13.57 4.93 -0.74
CA ARG A 337 -12.46 5.80 -0.31
C ARG A 337 -11.23 5.66 -1.22
N LEU A 338 -11.46 5.29 -2.48
CA LEU A 338 -10.41 4.93 -3.43
C LEU A 338 -9.36 6.04 -3.61
N GLY A 339 -9.79 7.28 -3.89
CA GLY A 339 -8.89 8.42 -4.06
C GLY A 339 -8.08 8.74 -2.81
N GLU A 340 -8.75 8.75 -1.64
CA GLU A 340 -8.11 9.03 -0.36
C GLU A 340 -6.99 8.02 -0.08
N ILE A 341 -7.31 6.72 -0.16
CA ILE A 341 -6.37 5.62 0.12
C ILE A 341 -5.16 5.67 -0.81
N PHE A 342 -5.37 5.81 -2.12
CA PHE A 342 -4.27 5.80 -3.08
C PHE A 342 -3.45 7.09 -3.04
N SER A 343 -4.05 8.22 -2.66
CA SER A 343 -3.31 9.45 -2.40
C SER A 343 -2.36 9.30 -1.19
N ASP A 344 -2.79 8.58 -0.15
CA ASP A 344 -1.93 8.27 1.00
C ASP A 344 -0.80 7.28 0.63
N ILE A 345 -1.09 6.24 -0.16
CA ILE A 345 -0.06 5.31 -0.66
C ILE A 345 1.01 6.09 -1.42
N LEU A 346 0.62 6.94 -2.36
CA LEU A 346 1.54 7.73 -3.15
C LEU A 346 2.29 8.76 -2.31
N LYS A 347 1.66 9.38 -1.31
CA LYS A 347 2.31 10.29 -0.37
C LYS A 347 3.48 9.60 0.35
N TYR A 348 3.26 8.42 0.91
CA TYR A 348 4.33 7.69 1.60
C TYR A 348 5.39 7.17 0.63
N ALA A 349 5.00 6.77 -0.60
CA ALA A 349 5.98 6.45 -1.62
C ALA A 349 6.87 7.67 -1.97
N ALA A 350 6.27 8.86 -2.11
CA ALA A 350 7.00 10.11 -2.34
C ALA A 350 7.94 10.47 -1.20
N ASP A 351 7.55 10.25 0.06
CA ASP A 351 8.42 10.46 1.23
C ASP A 351 9.69 9.59 1.13
N ASN A 352 9.52 8.33 0.72
CA ASN A 352 10.63 7.39 0.55
C ASN A 352 11.55 7.79 -0.63
N ILE A 353 10.96 8.09 -1.79
CA ILE A 353 11.68 8.55 -2.99
C ILE A 353 12.47 9.83 -2.66
N THR A 354 11.84 10.81 -2.02
CA THR A 354 12.47 12.08 -1.62
C THR A 354 13.63 11.86 -0.65
N LYS A 355 13.50 10.90 0.28
CA LYS A 355 14.55 10.59 1.26
C LYS A 355 15.76 9.91 0.61
N ARG A 356 15.52 8.87 -0.21
CA ARG A 356 16.59 7.99 -0.73
C ARG A 356 17.26 8.55 -1.98
N CYS A 357 16.53 9.27 -2.82
CA CYS A 357 17.06 9.88 -4.04
C CYS A 357 17.79 11.22 -3.78
N LYS A 358 18.13 11.54 -2.53
CA LYS A 358 19.13 12.57 -2.21
C LYS A 358 20.54 12.16 -2.62
N ASN A 359 20.80 10.84 -2.69
CA ASN A 359 22.04 10.32 -3.23
C ASN A 359 21.94 10.28 -4.76
N GLU A 360 22.89 10.93 -5.43
CA GLU A 360 22.93 11.08 -6.89
C GLU A 360 22.91 9.73 -7.63
N ILE A 361 23.65 8.72 -7.16
CA ILE A 361 23.68 7.39 -7.80
C ILE A 361 22.31 6.71 -7.67
N THR A 362 21.68 6.82 -6.51
CA THR A 362 20.33 6.30 -6.30
C THR A 362 19.32 7.02 -7.20
N LEU A 363 19.43 8.35 -7.32
CA LEU A 363 18.54 9.15 -8.17
C LEU A 363 18.67 8.75 -9.64
N GLU A 364 19.89 8.69 -10.18
CA GLU A 364 20.16 8.28 -11.56
C GLU A 364 19.62 6.89 -11.85
N SER A 365 19.93 5.92 -10.98
CA SER A 365 19.46 4.53 -11.12
C SER A 365 17.94 4.44 -11.02
N PHE A 366 17.32 5.27 -10.18
CA PHE A 366 15.87 5.30 -10.01
C PHE A 366 15.20 5.84 -11.27
N ILE A 367 15.68 6.97 -11.81
CA ILE A 367 15.17 7.56 -13.05
C ILE A 367 15.32 6.59 -14.23
N GLU A 368 16.47 5.92 -14.36
CA GLU A 368 16.71 4.93 -15.42
C GLU A 368 15.72 3.75 -15.32
N ALA A 369 15.49 3.23 -14.11
CA ALA A 369 14.55 2.14 -13.86
C ALA A 369 13.08 2.54 -14.01
N THR A 370 12.76 3.83 -13.89
CA THR A 370 11.40 4.39 -13.99
C THR A 370 11.28 5.41 -15.12
N SER A 371 11.78 5.06 -16.31
CA SER A 371 11.83 5.96 -17.47
C SER A 371 10.47 6.54 -17.89
N ASN A 372 9.37 5.88 -17.54
CA ASN A 372 8.02 6.35 -17.86
C ASN A 372 7.41 7.26 -16.77
N ALA A 373 8.11 7.43 -15.63
CA ALA A 373 7.66 8.20 -14.47
C ALA A 373 6.21 7.88 -14.04
N LYS A 374 5.87 6.59 -14.00
CA LYS A 374 4.51 6.12 -13.75
C LYS A 374 4.46 5.14 -12.59
N PHE A 375 3.48 5.33 -11.70
CA PHE A 375 3.10 4.35 -10.69
C PHE A 375 2.08 3.36 -11.23
N VAL A 376 2.34 2.07 -11.04
CA VAL A 376 1.42 0.98 -11.42
C VAL A 376 1.03 0.21 -10.15
N PHE A 377 -0.27 0.01 -9.93
CA PHE A 377 -0.76 -0.69 -8.76
C PHE A 377 -1.12 -2.14 -9.07
N ARG A 378 -0.70 -3.07 -8.21
CA ARG A 378 -1.07 -4.49 -8.35
C ARG A 378 -1.53 -5.05 -7.02
N HIS A 379 -2.45 -6.00 -7.09
CA HIS A 379 -2.92 -6.75 -5.92
C HIS A 379 -2.49 -8.21 -6.01
N ASN A 380 -1.81 -8.70 -4.97
CA ASN A 380 -1.41 -10.09 -4.83
C ASN A 380 -1.63 -10.59 -3.39
N VAL A 381 -2.70 -11.38 -3.18
CA VAL A 381 -3.05 -11.94 -1.86
C VAL A 381 -1.98 -12.89 -1.29
N LYS A 382 -1.12 -13.45 -2.14
CA LYS A 382 -0.05 -14.39 -1.75
C LYS A 382 1.29 -13.69 -1.47
N LEU A 383 1.34 -12.37 -1.49
CA LEU A 383 2.55 -11.61 -1.23
C LEU A 383 3.10 -11.91 0.18
N ASN A 384 4.42 -12.05 0.28
CA ASN A 384 5.10 -12.12 1.57
C ASN A 384 5.31 -10.68 2.07
N GLY A 385 4.56 -10.29 3.12
CA GLY A 385 4.44 -8.91 3.55
C GLY A 385 3.25 -8.17 2.89
N TYR A 386 3.05 -6.91 3.28
CA TYR A 386 1.91 -6.11 2.80
C TYR A 386 2.20 -5.34 1.52
N TRP A 387 3.44 -4.92 1.32
CA TRP A 387 3.86 -4.04 0.23
C TRP A 387 5.18 -4.55 -0.36
N VAL A 388 5.25 -4.58 -1.69
CA VAL A 388 6.48 -4.85 -2.44
C VAL A 388 6.54 -3.87 -3.60
N TRP A 389 7.70 -3.25 -3.77
CA TRP A 389 7.99 -2.45 -4.95
C TRP A 389 8.80 -3.28 -5.95
N SER A 390 8.47 -3.16 -7.23
CA SER A 390 9.27 -3.68 -8.33
C SER A 390 9.38 -2.62 -9.44
N PHE A 391 10.37 -2.78 -10.30
CA PHE A 391 10.65 -1.89 -11.42
C PHE A 391 10.50 -2.71 -12.70
N GLU A 392 9.46 -2.43 -13.48
CA GLU A 392 9.07 -3.26 -14.61
C GLU A 392 8.72 -2.40 -15.80
N ASN A 393 9.36 -2.66 -16.95
CA ASN A 393 9.11 -1.97 -18.22
C ASN A 393 9.17 -0.42 -18.13
N GLY A 394 10.00 0.12 -17.22
CA GLY A 394 10.13 1.57 -17.01
C GLY A 394 9.11 2.17 -16.04
N ASP A 395 8.28 1.35 -15.38
CA ASP A 395 7.31 1.78 -14.39
C ASP A 395 7.71 1.38 -12.96
N LEU A 396 7.30 2.17 -11.97
CA LEU A 396 7.35 1.80 -10.56
C LEU A 396 6.07 1.05 -10.18
N VAL A 397 6.19 -0.27 -9.97
CA VAL A 397 5.07 -1.13 -9.62
C VAL A 397 4.99 -1.29 -8.10
N ILE A 398 3.88 -0.84 -7.50
CA ILE A 398 3.57 -1.07 -6.08
C ILE A 398 2.55 -2.20 -6.00
N THR A 399 3.01 -3.37 -5.54
CA THR A 399 2.16 -4.55 -5.30
C THR A 399 1.77 -4.62 -3.83
N PHE A 400 0.49 -4.84 -3.55
CA PHE A 400 -0.02 -4.96 -2.19
C PHE A 400 -0.83 -6.24 -1.96
N LYS A 401 -0.77 -6.75 -0.73
CA LYS A 401 -1.57 -7.89 -0.26
C LYS A 401 -2.98 -7.49 0.17
N SER A 402 -3.06 -6.37 0.90
CA SER A 402 -4.28 -5.80 1.47
C SER A 402 -4.00 -4.35 1.83
N ILE A 403 -5.03 -3.50 1.89
CA ILE A 403 -4.88 -2.10 2.28
C ILE A 403 -4.74 -2.01 3.81
N CYS A 404 -3.51 -2.11 4.29
CA CYS A 404 -3.12 -1.93 5.68
C CYS A 404 -1.66 -1.49 5.77
N ASN A 405 -1.27 -0.89 6.89
CA ASN A 405 0.07 -0.35 7.11
C ASN A 405 0.59 0.46 5.91
N VAL A 406 -0.27 1.32 5.36
CA VAL A 406 0.05 2.10 4.15
C VAL A 406 1.33 2.94 4.32
N SER A 407 1.63 3.35 5.56
CA SER A 407 2.87 4.03 5.97
C SER A 407 4.16 3.23 5.75
N ASP A 408 4.10 1.89 5.62
CA ASP A 408 5.28 1.06 5.38
C ASP A 408 5.97 1.41 4.06
N ASN A 409 5.21 1.94 3.09
CA ASN A 409 5.75 2.44 1.82
C ASN A 409 6.79 3.56 2.00
N ALA A 410 6.73 4.34 3.09
CA ALA A 410 7.70 5.40 3.40
C ALA A 410 9.10 4.85 3.73
N ASN A 411 9.20 3.58 4.10
CA ASN A 411 10.43 2.95 4.57
C ASN A 411 10.85 1.73 3.74
N PHE A 412 10.06 1.35 2.73
CA PHE A 412 10.38 0.21 1.87
C PHE A 412 11.78 0.35 1.27
N ASP A 413 12.60 -0.70 1.39
CA ASP A 413 14.00 -0.64 0.98
C ASP A 413 14.16 -0.95 -0.52
N PHE A 414 13.71 -0.01 -1.36
CA PHE A 414 13.75 -0.21 -2.81
C PHE A 414 15.18 -0.27 -3.37
N ILE A 415 16.21 0.16 -2.62
CA ILE A 415 17.62 0.07 -3.04
C ILE A 415 18.03 -1.38 -3.33
N LYS A 416 17.48 -2.35 -2.58
CA LYS A 416 17.79 -3.77 -2.74
C LYS A 416 17.21 -4.39 -4.00
N VAL A 417 16.18 -3.78 -4.57
CA VAL A 417 15.43 -4.29 -5.74
C VAL A 417 15.52 -3.38 -6.95
N LEU A 418 16.20 -2.24 -6.84
CA LEU A 418 16.40 -1.31 -7.94
C LEU A 418 17.39 -1.89 -8.94
N PRO A 419 17.00 -2.08 -10.21
CA PRO A 419 17.91 -2.60 -11.22
C PRO A 419 18.98 -1.55 -11.55
N VAL A 420 20.22 -1.99 -11.69
CA VAL A 420 21.35 -1.18 -12.15
C VAL A 420 22.15 -1.99 -13.18
N PRO A 421 22.76 -1.34 -14.18
CA PRO A 421 23.61 -2.05 -15.15
C PRO A 421 24.85 -2.67 -14.48
N GLY A 422 25.53 -3.59 -15.17
CA GLY A 422 26.79 -4.17 -14.69
C GLY A 422 26.62 -5.24 -13.59
N VAL A 423 27.73 -5.54 -12.89
CA VAL A 423 27.82 -6.70 -11.99
C VAL A 423 27.32 -6.38 -10.57
N PHE A 424 27.60 -5.19 -10.06
CA PHE A 424 27.24 -4.78 -8.70
C PHE A 424 25.78 -4.33 -8.59
N SER A 425 25.08 -4.78 -7.54
CA SER A 425 23.82 -4.16 -7.12
C SER A 425 24.01 -2.71 -6.69
N LEU A 426 22.93 -1.91 -6.64
CA LEU A 426 23.01 -0.52 -6.16
C LEU A 426 23.56 -0.46 -4.73
N ALA A 427 23.12 -1.35 -3.83
CA ALA A 427 23.64 -1.43 -2.46
C ALA A 427 25.16 -1.65 -2.43
N ALA A 428 25.68 -2.52 -3.29
CA ALA A 428 27.11 -2.77 -3.40
C ALA A 428 27.88 -1.53 -3.91
N ARG A 429 27.35 -0.83 -4.91
CA ARG A 429 27.92 0.43 -5.43
C ARG A 429 27.98 1.52 -4.35
N LEU A 430 26.90 1.66 -3.58
CA LEU A 430 26.84 2.61 -2.47
C LEU A 430 27.87 2.24 -1.39
N SER A 431 27.96 0.97 -1.01
CA SER A 431 28.94 0.49 -0.04
C SER A 431 30.38 0.77 -0.48
N LEU A 432 30.71 0.56 -1.76
CA LEU A 432 32.03 0.89 -2.32
C LEU A 432 32.32 2.40 -2.23
N LYS A 433 31.37 3.24 -2.63
CA LYS A 433 31.49 4.71 -2.54
C LYS A 433 31.67 5.19 -1.11
N GLU A 434 30.88 4.68 -0.17
CA GLU A 434 30.94 5.03 1.26
C GLU A 434 32.26 4.58 1.91
N SER A 435 32.90 3.54 1.37
CA SER A 435 34.16 3.01 1.88
C SER A 435 35.41 3.58 1.20
N GLN A 436 35.25 4.50 0.25
CA GLN A 436 36.36 5.04 -0.55
C GLN A 436 37.44 5.72 0.31
N ASP A 437 37.04 6.45 1.36
CA ASP A 437 38.00 7.09 2.27
C ASP A 437 38.82 6.07 3.06
N MET A 438 38.23 4.92 3.40
CA MET A 438 38.95 3.84 4.09
C MET A 438 39.94 3.15 3.15
N PHE A 439 39.56 2.93 1.89
CA PHE A 439 40.49 2.46 0.85
C PHE A 439 41.68 3.43 0.69
N ASN A 440 41.39 4.72 0.50
CA ASN A 440 42.41 5.75 0.33
C ASN A 440 43.34 5.84 1.55
N SER A 441 42.79 5.74 2.77
CA SER A 441 43.58 5.74 4.00
C SER A 441 44.55 4.55 4.08
N ALA A 442 44.10 3.35 3.68
CA ALA A 442 44.97 2.18 3.63
C ALA A 442 46.10 2.37 2.59
N PHE A 443 45.78 2.88 1.40
CA PHE A 443 46.77 3.12 0.35
C PHE A 443 47.78 4.21 0.70
N GLU A 444 47.35 5.31 1.31
CA GLU A 444 48.25 6.38 1.76
C GLU A 444 49.25 5.88 2.80
N ARG A 445 48.83 4.96 3.69
CA ARG A 445 49.75 4.33 4.65
C ARG A 445 50.80 3.46 3.96
N ILE A 446 50.40 2.67 2.96
CA ILE A 446 51.35 1.84 2.20
C ILE A 446 52.30 2.73 1.38
N LYS A 447 51.77 3.80 0.76
CA LYS A 447 52.55 4.81 0.02
C LYS A 447 53.58 5.52 0.87
N GLN A 448 53.27 5.83 2.14
CA GLN A 448 54.25 6.46 3.04
C GLN A 448 55.52 5.62 3.22
N VAL A 449 55.40 4.29 3.20
CA VAL A 449 56.53 3.36 3.35
C VAL A 449 57.16 3.02 2.00
N THR A 450 56.35 2.70 0.99
CA THR A 450 56.83 2.22 -0.33
C THR A 450 57.18 3.33 -1.32
N LYS A 451 56.71 4.56 -1.09
CA LYS A 451 56.82 5.71 -2.01
C LYS A 451 56.17 5.50 -3.38
N MET A 452 55.24 4.57 -3.48
CA MET A 452 54.46 4.29 -4.69
C MET A 452 52.98 4.64 -4.47
N ASP A 453 52.26 5.02 -5.53
CA ASP A 453 50.82 5.27 -5.49
C ASP A 453 50.06 3.96 -5.63
N TRP A 454 49.41 3.53 -4.54
CA TRP A 454 48.72 2.24 -4.49
C TRP A 454 47.25 2.32 -4.88
N SER A 455 46.76 1.26 -5.53
CA SER A 455 45.33 1.07 -5.81
C SER A 455 44.93 -0.40 -5.65
N TYR A 456 43.62 -0.68 -5.74
CA TYR A 456 43.12 -2.02 -5.98
C TYR A 456 42.68 -2.18 -7.45
N ASP A 457 42.60 -3.42 -7.92
CA ASP A 457 42.05 -3.75 -9.23
C ASP A 457 40.52 -3.82 -9.18
N GLU A 458 39.83 -2.84 -9.77
CA GLU A 458 38.35 -2.79 -9.77
C GLU A 458 37.73 -4.02 -10.44
N GLN A 459 38.33 -4.50 -11.53
CA GLN A 459 37.86 -5.69 -12.25
C GLN A 459 37.94 -6.95 -11.38
N SER A 460 38.96 -7.05 -10.52
CA SER A 460 39.05 -8.14 -9.54
C SER A 460 37.89 -8.15 -8.54
N LEU A 461 37.39 -6.98 -8.11
CA LEU A 461 36.21 -6.89 -7.25
C LEU A 461 34.94 -7.33 -7.99
N GLU A 462 34.78 -6.96 -9.26
CA GLU A 462 33.68 -7.43 -10.10
C GLU A 462 33.70 -8.96 -10.25
N GLN A 463 34.88 -9.56 -10.40
CA GLN A 463 35.02 -11.01 -10.53
C GLN A 463 34.70 -11.77 -9.24
N VAL A 464 35.05 -11.22 -8.07
CA VAL A 464 34.77 -11.90 -6.80
C VAL A 464 33.35 -11.64 -6.29
N TYR A 465 32.70 -10.54 -6.67
CA TYR A 465 31.36 -10.18 -6.17
C TYR A 465 30.29 -11.28 -6.34
N PRO A 466 30.16 -11.94 -7.51
CA PRO A 466 29.21 -13.05 -7.69
C PRO A 466 29.47 -14.24 -6.76
N THR A 467 30.70 -14.38 -6.26
CA THR A 467 31.10 -15.48 -5.37
C THR A 467 30.78 -15.24 -3.90
N LEU A 468 30.40 -14.00 -3.53
CA LEU A 468 30.06 -13.63 -2.17
C LEU A 468 28.66 -14.11 -1.77
N GLU A 469 28.47 -14.39 -0.48
CA GLU A 469 27.14 -14.59 0.10
C GLU A 469 26.32 -13.29 0.03
N ASP A 470 25.00 -13.39 -0.08
CA ASP A 470 24.13 -12.21 -0.30
C ASP A 470 24.27 -11.14 0.81
N ARG A 471 24.45 -11.58 2.07
CA ARG A 471 24.72 -10.67 3.21
C ARG A 471 26.02 -9.88 3.08
N ASN A 472 26.98 -10.39 2.32
CA ASN A 472 28.30 -9.77 2.12
C ASN A 472 28.31 -8.91 0.84
N LYS A 473 27.49 -9.26 -0.16
CA LYS A 473 27.37 -8.46 -1.41
C LYS A 473 26.98 -7.01 -1.13
N GLU A 474 26.03 -6.77 -0.23
CA GLU A 474 25.59 -5.42 0.12
C GLU A 474 26.64 -4.61 0.90
N ARG A 475 27.65 -5.27 1.48
CA ARG A 475 28.69 -4.67 2.34
C ARG A 475 30.09 -4.80 1.76
N ILE A 476 30.19 -5.02 0.44
CA ILE A 476 31.46 -5.32 -0.21
C ILE A 476 32.51 -4.22 0.02
N GLY A 477 32.12 -2.94 -0.01
CA GLY A 477 33.05 -1.85 0.25
C GLY A 477 33.65 -1.90 1.65
N GLU A 478 32.81 -2.09 2.66
CA GLU A 478 33.23 -2.18 4.07
C GLU A 478 34.18 -3.36 4.28
N ILE A 479 33.81 -4.53 3.74
CA ILE A 479 34.58 -5.77 3.88
C ILE A 479 35.97 -5.62 3.27
N PHE A 480 36.07 -5.17 2.02
CA PHE A 480 37.36 -5.09 1.35
C PHE A 480 38.19 -3.90 1.84
N ALA A 481 37.56 -2.84 2.36
CA ALA A 481 38.28 -1.77 3.05
C ALA A 481 38.91 -2.29 4.35
N GLU A 482 38.22 -3.17 5.08
CA GLU A 482 38.78 -3.85 6.25
C GLU A 482 39.93 -4.80 5.88
N VAL A 483 39.78 -5.58 4.80
CA VAL A 483 40.87 -6.43 4.26
C VAL A 483 42.10 -5.57 3.97
N LEU A 484 41.93 -4.44 3.27
CA LEU A 484 43.02 -3.54 2.91
C LEU A 484 43.64 -2.83 4.11
N LYS A 485 42.84 -2.46 5.11
CA LYS A 485 43.35 -1.92 6.38
C LYS A 485 44.33 -2.90 7.03
N TYR A 486 43.94 -4.17 7.17
CA TYR A 486 44.80 -5.17 7.81
C TYR A 486 46.00 -5.55 6.92
N ALA A 487 45.84 -5.61 5.61
CA ALA A 487 46.96 -5.79 4.70
C ALA A 487 47.97 -4.62 4.82
N ALA A 488 47.48 -3.38 4.87
CA ALA A 488 48.31 -2.19 5.08
C ALA A 488 49.03 -2.23 6.43
N ASP A 489 48.36 -2.64 7.52
CA ASP A 489 49.00 -2.81 8.84
C ASP A 489 50.22 -3.74 8.76
N ASN A 490 50.07 -4.87 8.06
CA ASN A 490 51.13 -5.87 7.92
C ASN A 490 52.28 -5.36 7.05
N ILE A 491 51.97 -4.78 5.88
CA ILE A 491 52.96 -4.24 4.93
C ILE A 491 53.77 -3.13 5.62
N VAL A 492 53.10 -2.15 6.24
CA VAL A 492 53.75 -1.03 6.93
C VAL A 492 54.66 -1.55 8.05
N LYS A 493 54.16 -2.45 8.91
CA LYS A 493 54.94 -3.00 10.02
C LYS A 493 56.23 -3.67 9.56
N ARG A 494 56.13 -4.57 8.57
CA ARG A 494 57.28 -5.39 8.15
C ARG A 494 58.26 -4.63 7.27
N CYS A 495 57.77 -3.80 6.34
CA CYS A 495 58.64 -3.03 5.45
C CYS A 495 59.33 -1.85 6.16
N THR A 496 58.74 -1.31 7.24
CA THR A 496 59.42 -0.29 8.07
C THR A 496 60.53 -0.89 8.94
N LYS A 497 60.40 -2.16 9.35
CA LYS A 497 61.38 -2.82 10.22
C LYS A 497 62.66 -3.19 9.46
N GLU A 498 62.53 -3.70 8.23
CA GLU A 498 63.64 -4.30 7.49
C GLU A 498 63.73 -3.74 6.06
N GLU A 499 64.80 -2.99 5.76
CA GLU A 499 65.04 -2.37 4.43
C GLU A 499 65.04 -3.40 3.28
N ILE A 500 65.66 -4.57 3.47
CA ILE A 500 65.69 -5.64 2.45
C ILE A 500 64.27 -6.19 2.18
N THR A 501 63.37 -6.17 3.17
CA THR A 501 61.97 -6.55 2.98
C THR A 501 61.25 -5.51 2.13
N LEU A 502 61.47 -4.22 2.40
CA LEU A 502 60.92 -3.13 1.60
C LEU A 502 61.37 -3.22 0.14
N GLU A 503 62.67 -3.40 -0.10
CA GLU A 503 63.23 -3.54 -1.45
C GLU A 503 62.61 -4.73 -2.20
N SER A 504 62.60 -5.92 -1.57
CA SER A 504 62.05 -7.13 -2.19
C SER A 504 60.53 -7.02 -2.44
N PHE A 505 59.82 -6.37 -1.52
CA PHE A 505 58.38 -6.11 -1.69
C PHE A 505 58.13 -5.17 -2.88
N ILE A 506 58.82 -4.02 -2.94
CA ILE A 506 58.70 -3.06 -4.06
C ILE A 506 59.03 -3.72 -5.41
N GLU A 507 60.11 -4.50 -5.47
CA GLU A 507 60.54 -5.17 -6.71
C GLU A 507 59.47 -6.15 -7.22
N THR A 508 58.77 -6.83 -6.31
CA THR A 508 57.73 -7.82 -6.66
C THR A 508 56.33 -7.22 -6.83
N THR A 509 56.11 -6.00 -6.34
CA THR A 509 54.86 -5.25 -6.50
C THR A 509 55.06 -3.97 -7.31
N SER A 510 55.79 -4.07 -8.43
CA SER A 510 56.17 -2.92 -9.26
C SER A 510 55.00 -2.09 -9.80
N ASN A 511 53.79 -2.66 -9.85
CA ASN A 511 52.60 -1.96 -10.31
C ASN A 511 51.83 -1.24 -9.18
N ALA A 512 52.24 -1.43 -7.91
CA ALA A 512 51.55 -0.92 -6.72
C ALA A 512 50.04 -1.23 -6.70
N LYS A 513 49.65 -2.41 -7.17
CA LYS A 513 48.25 -2.81 -7.28
C LYS A 513 47.95 -4.03 -6.42
N ILE A 514 46.78 -4.01 -5.78
CA ILE A 514 46.22 -5.15 -5.04
C ILE A 514 45.09 -5.79 -5.85
N VAL A 515 45.19 -7.09 -6.10
CA VAL A 515 44.22 -7.89 -6.85
C VAL A 515 43.53 -8.86 -5.91
N PHE A 516 42.20 -8.87 -5.88
CA PHE A 516 41.44 -9.83 -5.07
C PHE A 516 41.05 -11.06 -5.88
N ARG A 517 41.19 -12.25 -5.28
CA ARG A 517 40.74 -13.50 -5.91
C ARG A 517 39.98 -14.37 -4.93
N HIS A 518 39.01 -15.11 -5.44
CA HIS A 518 38.31 -16.12 -4.68
C HIS A 518 38.77 -17.53 -5.10
N ASN A 519 39.09 -18.38 -4.13
CA ASN A 519 39.36 -19.79 -4.34
C ASN A 519 38.80 -20.64 -3.19
N ALA A 520 37.65 -21.26 -3.41
CA ALA A 520 37.00 -22.12 -2.42
C ALA A 520 37.83 -23.34 -1.96
N LYS A 521 38.87 -23.72 -2.72
CA LYS A 521 39.76 -24.87 -2.43
C LYS A 521 41.05 -24.49 -1.71
N LEU A 522 41.19 -23.24 -1.25
CA LEU A 522 42.38 -22.76 -0.57
C LEU A 522 42.64 -23.52 0.76
N ASN A 523 43.91 -23.84 1.02
CA ASN A 523 44.38 -24.39 2.30
C ASN A 523 44.58 -23.26 3.32
N GLY A 524 43.48 -22.62 3.73
CA GLY A 524 43.46 -21.45 4.60
C GLY A 524 42.38 -20.46 4.17
N TYR A 525 42.14 -19.43 4.98
CA TYR A 525 41.16 -18.39 4.63
C TYR A 525 41.73 -17.32 3.73
N TRP A 526 43.00 -16.98 3.92
CA TRP A 526 43.71 -15.92 3.19
C TRP A 526 45.09 -16.42 2.78
N ILE A 527 45.46 -16.19 1.53
CA ILE A 527 46.81 -16.41 1.01
C ILE A 527 47.21 -15.19 0.20
N TRP A 528 48.44 -14.72 0.42
CA TRP A 528 49.04 -13.70 -0.42
C TRP A 528 49.99 -14.36 -1.42
N SER A 529 49.95 -13.89 -2.66
CA SER A 529 50.92 -14.22 -3.70
C SER A 529 51.34 -12.96 -4.44
N PHE A 530 52.48 -13.03 -5.12
CA PHE A 530 53.03 -11.93 -5.92
C PHE A 530 53.09 -12.40 -7.37
N GLU A 531 52.29 -11.77 -8.22
CA GLU A 531 52.10 -12.22 -9.60
C GLU A 531 52.12 -11.02 -10.54
N ASN A 532 52.97 -11.07 -11.58
CA ASN A 532 53.05 -10.05 -12.64
C ASN A 532 53.21 -8.60 -12.13
N GLY A 533 53.85 -8.40 -10.98
CA GLY A 533 54.05 -7.07 -10.39
C GLY A 533 52.91 -6.59 -9.48
N ASP A 534 51.92 -7.45 -9.20
CA ASP A 534 50.79 -7.15 -8.32
C ASP A 534 50.84 -8.00 -7.03
N LEU A 535 50.31 -7.43 -5.94
CA LEU A 535 49.97 -8.19 -4.73
C LEU A 535 48.59 -8.84 -4.91
N VAL A 536 48.54 -10.16 -4.95
CA VAL A 536 47.30 -10.92 -5.06
C VAL A 536 46.88 -11.42 -3.68
N ILE A 537 45.72 -10.98 -3.21
CA ILE A 537 45.10 -11.47 -1.96
C ILE A 537 43.97 -12.42 -2.34
N THR A 538 44.21 -13.72 -2.13
CA THR A 538 43.24 -14.78 -2.43
C THR A 538 42.53 -15.21 -1.16
N PHE A 539 41.20 -15.32 -1.20
CA PHE A 539 40.40 -15.78 -0.08
C PHE A 539 39.53 -17.01 -0.40
N LYS A 540 39.31 -17.84 0.62
CA LYS A 540 38.38 -18.98 0.55
C LYS A 540 36.93 -18.58 0.81
N SER A 541 36.74 -17.77 1.84
CA SER A 541 35.46 -17.24 2.30
C SER A 541 35.73 -15.98 3.12
N ILE A 542 34.78 -15.05 3.17
CA ILE A 542 34.92 -13.83 3.98
C ILE A 542 34.75 -14.17 5.46
N CYS A 543 35.87 -14.47 6.12
CA CYS A 543 35.99 -14.66 7.56
C CYS A 543 37.44 -14.44 7.99
N ASN A 544 37.66 -14.20 9.28
CA ASN A 544 38.98 -13.92 9.85
C ASN A 544 39.78 -12.88 9.02
N VAL A 545 39.10 -11.80 8.61
CA VAL A 545 39.70 -10.74 7.77
C VAL A 545 40.96 -10.15 8.43
N SER A 546 41.00 -10.13 9.76
CA SER A 546 42.15 -9.74 10.59
C SER A 546 43.41 -10.60 10.39
N ASP A 547 43.31 -11.83 9.89
CA ASP A 547 44.47 -12.70 9.65
C ASP A 547 45.47 -12.04 8.68
N ASN A 548 44.98 -11.20 7.77
CA ASN A 548 45.80 -10.40 6.84
C ASN A 548 46.81 -9.48 7.55
N ALA A 549 46.54 -9.05 8.79
CA ALA A 549 47.44 -8.22 9.59
C ALA A 549 48.70 -8.96 10.06
N SER A 550 48.65 -10.30 10.04
CA SER A 550 49.69 -11.18 10.57
C SER A 550 50.26 -12.16 9.56
N PHE A 551 49.66 -12.24 8.36
CA PHE A 551 50.09 -13.14 7.30
C PHE A 551 51.60 -13.04 7.03
N ASP A 552 52.28 -14.18 6.97
CA ASP A 552 53.74 -14.22 6.84
C ASP A 552 54.20 -14.05 5.38
N PHE A 553 53.97 -12.87 4.81
CA PHE A 553 54.31 -12.62 3.41
C PHE A 553 55.83 -12.65 3.13
N ILE A 554 56.68 -12.50 4.15
CA ILE A 554 58.15 -12.63 4.00
C ILE A 554 58.52 -14.05 3.54
N SER A 555 57.78 -15.07 4.00
CA SER A 555 58.04 -16.47 3.62
C SER A 555 57.73 -16.78 2.16
N VAL A 556 56.92 -15.93 1.50
CA VAL A 556 56.50 -16.10 0.09
C VAL A 556 57.02 -15.00 -0.82
N LEU A 557 57.75 -14.01 -0.29
CA LEU A 557 58.44 -13.02 -1.10
C LEU A 557 59.64 -13.67 -1.83
N PRO A 558 59.73 -13.50 -3.16
CA PRO A 558 60.93 -13.85 -3.91
C PRO A 558 62.17 -13.15 -3.33
N SER A 559 63.31 -13.84 -3.37
CA SER A 559 64.60 -13.25 -3.03
C SER A 559 65.63 -13.65 -4.08
N PRO A 560 66.50 -12.73 -4.52
CA PRO A 560 67.59 -13.07 -5.43
C PRO A 560 68.57 -14.04 -4.78
N GLY A 561 69.12 -14.94 -5.59
CA GLY A 561 70.11 -15.93 -5.16
C GLY A 561 69.51 -17.21 -4.57
N VAL A 562 70.31 -17.91 -3.77
CA VAL A 562 69.96 -19.25 -3.24
C VAL A 562 69.23 -19.16 -1.88
N LEU A 563 69.45 -18.06 -1.14
CA LEU A 563 68.86 -17.84 0.18
C LEU A 563 67.45 -17.27 0.06
N THR A 564 66.52 -17.77 0.87
CA THR A 564 65.21 -17.11 1.01
C THR A 564 65.36 -15.73 1.68
N LEU A 565 64.38 -14.85 1.50
CA LEU A 565 64.38 -13.53 2.15
C LEU A 565 64.46 -13.65 3.68
N ALA A 566 63.69 -14.58 4.26
CA ALA A 566 63.74 -14.87 5.69
C ALA A 566 65.14 -15.26 6.17
N SER A 567 65.86 -16.09 5.39
CA SER A 567 67.24 -16.48 5.68
C SER A 567 68.21 -15.30 5.62
N ARG A 568 68.07 -14.41 4.65
CA ARG A 568 68.90 -13.19 4.52
C ARG A 568 68.67 -12.22 5.68
N ILE A 569 67.41 -12.03 6.08
CA ILE A 569 67.06 -11.23 7.26
C ILE A 569 67.69 -11.84 8.50
N ASN A 570 67.56 -13.16 8.70
CA ASN A 570 68.12 -13.82 9.87
C ASN A 570 69.66 -13.76 9.92
N LEU A 571 70.35 -13.82 8.76
CA LEU A 571 71.80 -13.56 8.68
C LEU A 571 72.14 -12.14 9.13
N LYS A 572 71.42 -11.13 8.63
CA LYS A 572 71.60 -9.74 9.01
C LYS A 572 71.36 -9.52 10.51
N GLU A 573 70.29 -10.07 11.07
CA GLU A 573 69.94 -9.97 12.50
C GLU A 573 71.00 -10.61 13.42
N ASN A 574 71.78 -11.57 12.92
CA ASN A 574 72.82 -12.26 13.70
C ASN A 574 74.25 -11.75 13.39
N GLN A 575 74.41 -10.73 12.54
CA GLN A 575 75.72 -10.23 12.13
C GLN A 575 76.52 -9.65 13.31
N GLU A 576 75.87 -9.01 14.29
CA GLU A 576 76.53 -8.49 15.49
C GLU A 576 77.13 -9.62 16.34
N LYS A 577 76.36 -10.69 16.58
CA LYS A 577 76.82 -11.89 17.30
C LYS A 577 77.98 -12.60 16.59
N ILE A 578 77.96 -12.61 15.25
CA ILE A 578 79.07 -13.10 14.43
C ILE A 578 80.31 -12.20 14.62
N GLN A 579 80.13 -10.87 14.55
CA GLN A 579 81.23 -9.91 14.69
C GLN A 579 81.87 -9.95 16.08
N GLU A 580 81.10 -10.08 17.16
CA GLU A 580 81.63 -10.29 18.51
C GLU A 580 82.52 -11.53 18.61
N SER A 581 82.14 -12.60 17.88
CA SER A 581 82.91 -13.84 17.86
C SER A 581 84.23 -13.66 17.09
N PHE A 582 84.23 -12.88 16.01
CA PHE A 582 85.46 -12.53 15.29
C PHE A 582 86.35 -11.55 16.07
N GLU A 583 85.78 -10.60 16.81
CA GLU A 583 86.56 -9.69 17.64
C GLU A 583 87.33 -10.43 18.74
N LYS A 584 86.71 -11.48 19.33
CA LYS A 584 87.40 -12.37 20.28
C LYS A 584 88.57 -13.11 19.62
N ILE A 585 88.42 -13.56 18.38
CA ILE A 585 89.51 -14.20 17.63
C ILE A 585 90.63 -13.19 17.35
N LYS A 586 90.27 -11.97 16.91
CA LYS A 586 91.20 -10.88 16.66
C LYS A 586 92.03 -10.51 17.89
N GLN A 587 91.44 -10.47 19.07
CA GLN A 587 92.17 -10.18 20.31
C GLN A 587 93.28 -11.19 20.62
N VAL A 588 93.12 -12.45 20.20
CA VAL A 588 94.11 -13.51 20.45
C VAL A 588 95.12 -13.62 19.31
N LEU A 589 94.67 -13.50 18.06
CA LEU A 589 95.49 -13.74 16.86
C LEU A 589 96.06 -12.47 16.21
N GLY A 590 95.54 -11.29 16.55
CA GLY A 590 96.01 -9.99 16.05
C GLY A 590 95.53 -9.61 14.64
N SER A 591 94.69 -10.42 13.99
CA SER A 591 94.19 -10.21 12.63
C SER A 591 92.66 -10.09 12.57
N ASP A 592 92.13 -9.38 11.56
CA ASP A 592 90.69 -9.27 11.32
C ASP A 592 90.16 -10.54 10.65
N TRP A 593 89.19 -11.20 11.29
CA TRP A 593 88.61 -12.45 10.80
C TRP A 593 87.26 -12.25 10.12
N SER A 594 86.97 -13.14 9.17
CA SER A 594 85.69 -13.20 8.46
C SER A 594 85.29 -14.64 8.15
N TYR A 595 84.08 -14.84 7.62
CA TYR A 595 83.70 -16.08 6.93
C TYR A 595 83.51 -15.83 5.44
N ASP A 596 83.65 -16.87 4.63
CA ASP A 596 83.32 -16.82 3.21
C ASP A 596 81.80 -16.84 3.03
N GLU A 597 81.20 -15.70 2.70
CA GLU A 597 79.76 -15.57 2.46
C GLU A 597 79.25 -16.54 1.40
N SER A 598 80.05 -16.79 0.34
CA SER A 598 79.67 -17.72 -0.73
C SER A 598 79.58 -19.17 -0.23
N SER A 599 80.32 -19.52 0.82
CA SER A 599 80.25 -20.85 1.43
C SER A 599 78.91 -21.11 2.11
N ILE A 600 78.26 -20.08 2.67
CA ILE A 600 76.90 -20.18 3.24
C ILE A 600 75.88 -20.49 2.15
N GLU A 601 75.95 -19.79 1.01
CA GLU A 601 75.07 -20.04 -0.13
C GLU A 601 75.24 -21.46 -0.69
N GLN A 602 76.46 -21.98 -0.70
CA GLN A 602 76.76 -23.34 -1.17
C GLN A 602 76.19 -24.42 -0.24
N VAL A 603 76.26 -24.23 1.08
CA VAL A 603 75.75 -25.23 2.05
C VAL A 603 74.25 -25.07 2.31
N TYR A 604 73.67 -23.90 2.07
CA TYR A 604 72.25 -23.62 2.36
C TYR A 604 71.26 -24.62 1.75
N PRO A 605 71.37 -25.01 0.45
CA PRO A 605 70.49 -26.02 -0.13
C PRO A 605 70.50 -27.36 0.60
N LYS A 606 71.63 -27.68 1.26
CA LYS A 606 71.88 -28.94 1.99
C LYS A 606 71.41 -28.91 3.43
N LEU A 607 71.03 -27.74 3.96
CA LEU A 607 70.47 -27.63 5.31
C LEU A 607 69.07 -28.24 5.38
N GLU A 608 68.74 -28.78 6.55
CA GLU A 608 67.39 -29.26 6.86
C GLU A 608 66.37 -28.10 6.84
N VAL A 609 65.14 -28.39 6.45
CA VAL A 609 64.09 -27.36 6.19
C VAL A 609 63.89 -26.41 7.37
N HIS A 610 63.95 -26.91 8.61
CA HIS A 610 63.75 -26.09 9.81
C HIS A 610 64.96 -25.19 10.16
N ASN A 611 66.15 -25.48 9.62
CA ASN A 611 67.35 -24.68 9.83
C ASN A 611 67.48 -23.57 8.78
N LYS A 612 66.86 -23.71 7.60
CA LYS A 612 66.94 -22.73 6.52
C LYS A 612 66.48 -21.32 6.94
N PRO A 613 65.31 -21.13 7.58
CA PRO A 613 64.89 -19.79 8.03
C PRO A 613 65.79 -19.20 9.13
N ARG A 614 66.53 -20.05 9.86
CA ARG A 614 67.37 -19.69 11.02
C ARG A 614 68.87 -19.75 10.71
N VAL A 615 69.25 -19.65 9.44
CA VAL A 615 70.63 -19.88 9.00
C VAL A 615 71.61 -18.91 9.67
N GLY A 616 71.26 -17.64 9.85
CA GLY A 616 72.09 -16.66 10.56
C GLY A 616 72.33 -17.03 12.02
N GLU A 617 71.27 -17.43 12.73
CA GLU A 617 71.37 -17.88 14.12
C GLU A 617 72.26 -19.13 14.24
N VAL A 618 72.03 -20.12 13.38
CA VAL A 618 72.77 -21.38 13.34
C VAL A 618 74.26 -21.13 13.11
N PHE A 619 74.62 -20.33 12.10
CA PHE A 619 76.02 -20.06 11.79
C PHE A 619 76.66 -19.10 12.79
N ALA A 620 75.91 -18.19 13.40
CA ALA A 620 76.42 -17.40 14.52
C ALA A 620 76.78 -18.29 15.73
N ASP A 621 75.97 -19.31 16.03
CA ASP A 621 76.30 -20.28 17.08
C ASP A 621 77.53 -21.13 16.73
N ILE A 622 77.66 -21.56 15.47
CA ILE A 622 78.83 -22.31 15.00
C ILE A 622 80.09 -21.44 15.15
N ILE A 623 80.07 -20.20 14.65
CA ILE A 623 81.20 -19.27 14.74
C ILE A 623 81.52 -18.94 16.21
N CYS A 624 80.52 -18.81 17.07
CA CYS A 624 80.74 -18.60 18.50
C CYS A 624 81.50 -19.78 19.14
N ASN A 625 81.15 -21.01 18.79
CA ASN A 625 81.85 -22.20 19.31
C ASN A 625 83.25 -22.35 18.72
N ILE A 626 83.43 -22.06 17.43
CA ILE A 626 84.77 -21.99 16.80
C ILE A 626 85.64 -20.96 17.50
N SER A 627 85.12 -19.75 17.71
CA SER A 627 85.81 -18.64 18.40
C SER A 627 86.25 -19.05 19.80
N LYS A 628 85.37 -19.69 20.60
CA LYS A 628 85.73 -20.20 21.93
C LYS A 628 86.92 -21.16 21.89
N ASN A 629 86.97 -22.06 20.92
CA ASN A 629 88.05 -23.04 20.80
C ASN A 629 89.37 -22.37 20.39
N ILE A 630 89.32 -21.50 19.37
CA ILE A 630 90.50 -20.74 18.91
C ILE A 630 91.07 -19.91 20.06
N VAL A 631 90.24 -19.14 20.77
CA VAL A 631 90.65 -18.31 21.91
C VAL A 631 91.27 -19.15 23.02
N LYS A 632 90.69 -20.31 23.33
CA LYS A 632 91.16 -21.20 24.39
C LYS A 632 92.52 -21.84 24.05
N ARG A 633 92.70 -22.32 22.82
CA ARG A 633 93.88 -23.11 22.44
C ARG A 633 95.04 -22.24 21.96
N CYS A 634 94.75 -21.13 21.27
CA CYS A 634 95.77 -20.16 20.86
C CYS A 634 96.22 -19.21 21.99
N SER A 635 95.88 -19.51 23.24
CA SER A 635 96.54 -18.89 24.40
C SER A 635 97.97 -19.41 24.58
N ASP A 636 98.27 -20.59 24.05
CA ASP A 636 99.64 -21.09 23.91
C ASP A 636 100.31 -20.45 22.70
N GLU A 637 101.50 -19.89 22.90
CA GLU A 637 102.21 -19.10 21.89
C GLU A 637 102.61 -19.95 20.67
N LEU A 638 103.03 -21.20 20.86
CA LEU A 638 103.42 -22.09 19.76
C LEU A 638 102.21 -22.52 18.93
N VAL A 639 101.09 -22.84 19.61
CA VAL A 639 99.83 -23.17 18.93
C VAL A 639 99.34 -21.97 18.13
N ARG A 640 99.41 -20.77 18.72
CA ARG A 640 99.01 -19.52 18.05
C ARG A 640 99.84 -19.24 16.79
N GLU A 641 101.16 -19.35 16.86
CA GLU A 641 102.06 -19.14 15.72
C GLU A 641 101.76 -20.13 14.59
N ALA A 642 101.72 -21.43 14.90
CA ALA A 642 101.41 -22.46 13.91
C ALA A 642 100.00 -22.30 13.30
N PHE A 643 99.01 -21.92 14.12
CA PHE A 643 97.66 -21.65 13.64
C PHE A 643 97.65 -20.48 12.65
N ILE A 644 98.31 -19.35 12.97
CA ILE A 644 98.42 -18.18 12.10
C ILE A 644 99.10 -18.54 10.76
N GLU A 645 100.17 -19.35 10.77
CA GLU A 645 100.83 -19.82 9.55
C GLU A 645 99.89 -20.64 8.64
N CYS A 646 99.03 -21.46 9.23
CA CYS A 646 98.08 -22.31 8.49
C CYS A 646 96.86 -21.55 7.95
N VAL A 647 96.49 -20.41 8.55
CA VAL A 647 95.29 -19.62 8.22
C VAL A 647 95.62 -18.19 7.80
N SER A 648 96.59 -18.03 6.90
CA SER A 648 97.11 -16.72 6.46
C SER A 648 96.03 -15.75 5.94
N ASN A 649 94.86 -16.23 5.53
CA ASN A 649 93.75 -15.40 5.03
C ASN A 649 92.76 -14.96 6.11
N ALA A 650 92.92 -15.43 7.36
CA ALA A 650 92.02 -15.14 8.49
C ALA A 650 90.52 -15.36 8.17
N LYS A 651 90.22 -16.46 7.47
CA LYS A 651 88.88 -16.73 6.94
C LYS A 651 88.39 -18.13 7.28
N ILE A 652 87.13 -18.22 7.70
CA ILE A 652 86.39 -19.49 7.88
C ILE A 652 85.60 -19.80 6.62
N VAL A 653 85.73 -21.03 6.10
CA VAL A 653 84.95 -21.51 4.95
C VAL A 653 84.11 -22.70 5.40
N PHE A 654 82.80 -22.65 5.21
CA PHE A 654 81.91 -23.74 5.57
C PHE A 654 81.73 -24.74 4.43
N GLN A 655 81.75 -26.03 4.74
CA GLN A 655 81.58 -27.07 3.73
C GLN A 655 80.61 -28.16 4.21
N PHE A 656 79.68 -28.55 3.35
CA PHE A 656 78.82 -29.69 3.62
C PHE A 656 79.45 -30.97 3.04
N ILE A 657 79.73 -31.96 3.88
CA ILE A 657 80.26 -33.27 3.47
C ILE A 657 79.39 -34.36 4.10
N GLU A 658 78.53 -34.97 3.30
CA GLU A 658 77.54 -35.96 3.79
C GLU A 658 78.18 -37.18 4.48
N LYS A 659 79.35 -37.64 4.00
CA LYS A 659 79.98 -38.91 4.40
C LYS A 659 81.20 -38.75 5.33
N GLN A 660 81.38 -37.61 5.99
CA GLN A 660 82.48 -37.47 6.96
C GLN A 660 82.17 -38.24 8.28
N PRO A 661 83.20 -38.74 8.98
CA PRO A 661 82.99 -39.65 10.13
C PRO A 661 82.29 -38.95 11.30
N THR A 662 82.71 -37.73 11.65
CA THR A 662 82.19 -36.94 12.77
C THR A 662 81.26 -35.82 12.29
N TYR A 663 80.50 -35.21 13.21
CA TYR A 663 79.60 -34.11 12.84
C TYR A 663 80.35 -32.88 12.35
N TRP A 664 81.51 -32.60 12.94
CA TRP A 664 82.37 -31.47 12.61
C TRP A 664 83.79 -31.96 12.35
N VAL A 665 84.40 -31.44 11.29
CA VAL A 665 85.81 -31.67 10.95
C VAL A 665 86.40 -30.34 10.54
N TRP A 666 87.51 -29.97 11.19
CA TRP A 666 88.30 -28.80 10.81
C TRP A 666 89.46 -29.25 9.91
N LYS A 667 89.81 -28.43 8.93
CA LYS A 667 91.01 -28.60 8.09
C LYS A 667 91.59 -27.23 7.75
N PHE A 668 92.90 -27.19 7.53
CA PHE A 668 93.59 -26.02 7.02
C PHE A 668 93.86 -26.22 5.53
N GLU A 669 93.23 -25.43 4.68
CA GLU A 669 93.35 -25.58 3.22
C GLU A 669 93.38 -24.20 2.54
N GLY A 670 94.40 -23.98 1.71
CA GLY A 670 94.55 -22.75 0.94
C GLY A 670 94.69 -21.48 1.79
N GLY A 671 95.20 -21.59 3.02
CA GLY A 671 95.30 -20.48 3.97
C GLY A 671 93.98 -20.13 4.68
N ASN A 672 92.96 -20.99 4.59
CA ASN A 672 91.68 -20.81 5.27
C ASN A 672 91.43 -21.93 6.30
N LEU A 673 90.60 -21.64 7.30
CA LEU A 673 90.03 -22.66 8.18
C LEU A 673 88.76 -23.21 7.52
N ILE A 674 88.83 -24.44 7.02
CA ILE A 674 87.67 -25.16 6.49
C ILE A 674 86.94 -25.85 7.64
N VAL A 675 85.68 -25.49 7.88
CA VAL A 675 84.82 -26.15 8.87
C VAL A 675 83.74 -26.93 8.15
N SER A 676 83.94 -28.24 8.10
CA SER A 676 83.07 -29.16 7.37
C SER A 676 82.09 -29.90 8.29
N PHE A 677 80.85 -30.07 7.83
CA PHE A 677 79.78 -30.74 8.58
C PHE A 677 78.93 -31.66 7.72
N LYS A 678 78.40 -32.74 8.33
CA LYS A 678 77.43 -33.65 7.68
C LYS A 678 75.97 -33.35 8.02
N SER A 679 75.73 -32.70 9.16
CA SER A 679 74.42 -32.21 9.61
C SER A 679 74.66 -31.19 10.73
N ILE A 680 73.70 -30.28 10.94
CA ILE A 680 73.73 -29.28 12.02
C ILE A 680 73.33 -29.97 13.32
N CYS A 681 74.28 -30.65 13.95
CA CYS A 681 74.12 -31.35 15.22
C CYS A 681 75.38 -31.15 16.07
N ASN A 682 75.26 -31.20 17.39
CA ASN A 682 76.37 -31.04 18.33
C ASN A 682 77.27 -29.83 18.01
N ILE A 683 76.68 -28.65 17.76
CA ILE A 683 77.42 -27.43 17.41
C ILE A 683 78.52 -27.12 18.45
N SER A 684 78.27 -27.46 19.72
CA SER A 684 79.22 -27.34 20.84
C SER A 684 80.52 -28.13 20.67
N ASP A 685 80.55 -29.17 19.84
CA ASP A 685 81.77 -29.95 19.57
C ASP A 685 82.87 -29.07 18.98
N ASN A 686 82.50 -28.02 18.21
CA ASN A 686 83.43 -27.03 17.69
C ASN A 686 84.18 -26.27 18.79
N SER A 687 83.64 -26.17 20.01
CA SER A 687 84.31 -25.51 21.15
C SER A 687 85.48 -26.31 21.73
N ASN A 688 85.59 -27.61 21.39
CA ASN A 688 86.53 -28.53 22.04
C ASN A 688 87.40 -29.33 21.05
N LEU A 689 87.25 -29.10 19.75
CA LEU A 689 87.97 -29.84 18.71
C LEU A 689 89.49 -29.67 18.86
N ASP A 690 90.22 -30.78 18.82
CA ASP A 690 91.68 -30.82 19.03
C ASP A 690 92.44 -30.54 17.74
N PHE A 691 92.58 -29.26 17.39
CA PHE A 691 93.16 -28.85 16.12
C PHE A 691 94.69 -28.81 16.12
N GLU A 692 95.35 -28.94 17.28
CA GLU A 692 96.81 -29.02 17.39
C GLU A 692 97.36 -30.26 16.68
N THR A 693 96.56 -31.33 16.58
CA THR A 693 96.93 -32.52 15.78
C THR A 693 96.86 -32.30 14.27
N LEU A 694 96.32 -31.16 13.84
CA LEU A 694 96.14 -30.76 12.45
C LEU A 694 97.10 -29.64 12.01
N LEU A 695 97.73 -28.95 12.95
CA LEU A 695 98.82 -27.98 12.73
C LEU A 695 100.13 -28.74 12.51
#